data_AF-A0A2V7IV83-F1
#
_entry.id   AF-A0A2V7IV83-F1
#
_cell.length_a   1.000
_cell.length_b   1.000
_cell.length_c   1.000
_cell.angle_alpha   90.00
_cell.angle_beta   90.00
_cell.angle_gamma   90.00
#
_symmetry.space_group_name_H-M   'P 1'
#
loop_
_entity.id
_entity.type
_entity.pdbx_description
1 polymer ?
#
loop_
_entity_poly.entity_id
_entity_poly.type
_entity_poly.pdbx_seq_one_letter_code
_entity_poly.pdbx_strand_id
1 'polypeptide(L)'
;MDRRRFLKVLGATSSGAAAISACGIGPEPTEHLVPYLVPPEDQVPGTATYYATTCRECGAGCGLHAKVREGRVVKLEGNPESPINEGRLCSRGQAALQGLYNPDRVTDPMARGPNGAWQKLTWDDAIGRLATKVKEARGRGIVFVTGLESGSFGELVDSWTKDVGGRHVSFEPFAFEALREGNRLAFGTSAIPFYDFESARYIVSFGADFMETWLSPVGYQNGFTRAHSFDGDRDASMAKFVYVGPRLSLTGMSADEWIAAKPGTEFMLALGMAQVIVARRLAPVPLDANRLTRLLPTPQQIAPLAGFDATEIERLAREFAASKGGLAVAGGVATQYGDGAAMLVAAVNILNYVAGQVGRTVRFGPNHAIDAAGSFQQMAGLVAELAAGKFELLLVHGANPGHALPAAFSQALGKVGYKVSFSSYLDETAAAADLVLPDLHPLEQWSDSRPRAGIHALQQPVMQSVFPNTMHTGDVLLRLAGKGGTFKDYLQNRWKELHQRFGKGRDFGDFWSDALQHGGLYTEAPAQAVRLDPGIAQLLGGLPGTGGASEQSLLIVFPSLALHDGRGANKPWLQELPDPVSKITWHAWVEVHPETAAKWQLANGDILLLKSPYGAVRAPVWITPGVRPEVLAVPTGQGHKAYGRYAKDRSFNAFELLSDKPADFGGRAFAVRVSVVKTGDHRRLATVEGDAREQGRGIIEVLPLAEARKLKGGAHPFEEREAPAYADEALKQWAEAQHKQASLGNYAGALPRWGMAIDLSKCTGCSACVTACYAENNLATVGEELVVRRRQMSWMRIERYYTGGGDADGRGGKVGAVVTPMLCQQCGTAPCEPVCPVYAAYHTPDGLNGQVYNRCVGTRYCANNCPYKVRYFNWYNFAEPGGEWESWPDPLNLQLNPDVTVREKGVMEKCTFCVQRVRAAQNRARLEDRSVRDGDITPACAQACPSAAIVFGDLHDRTSLVARLAEDPRGYHVHAELNTRPAITYLARVVHGAAGEVSPDA
;
A
#
# COMPACT_ATOMS: atom_id res chain seq x y z
N MET A 1 -9.61 16.61 -74.55
CA MET A 1 -10.97 16.49 -73.96
C MET A 1 -11.48 17.90 -73.70
N ASP A 2 -12.59 18.32 -74.32
CA ASP A 2 -13.10 19.70 -74.20
C ASP A 2 -13.79 19.94 -72.84
N ARG A 3 -13.60 21.14 -72.27
CA ARG A 3 -14.09 21.62 -70.96
C ARG A 3 -15.58 21.39 -70.76
N ARG A 4 -16.37 21.45 -71.84
CA ARG A 4 -17.81 21.18 -71.78
C ARG A 4 -18.13 19.69 -71.58
N ARG A 5 -17.28 18.80 -72.09
CA ARG A 5 -17.39 17.34 -71.91
C ARG A 5 -16.88 16.93 -70.53
N PHE A 6 -15.86 17.61 -70.01
CA PHE A 6 -15.39 17.45 -68.62
C PHE A 6 -16.49 17.81 -67.60
N LEU A 7 -17.17 18.96 -67.77
CA LEU A 7 -18.24 19.38 -66.87
C LEU A 7 -19.49 18.48 -66.93
N LYS A 8 -19.80 17.89 -68.09
CA LYS A 8 -20.89 16.90 -68.21
C LYS A 8 -20.56 15.58 -67.50
N VAL A 9 -19.30 15.14 -67.54
CA VAL A 9 -18.87 13.93 -66.81
C VAL A 9 -18.94 14.19 -65.30
N LEU A 10 -18.50 15.37 -64.84
CA LEU A 10 -18.57 15.76 -63.43
C LEU A 10 -20.01 15.87 -62.90
N GLY A 11 -20.92 16.41 -63.73
CA GLY A 11 -22.35 16.51 -63.43
C GLY A 11 -23.12 15.19 -63.52
N ALA A 12 -22.59 14.18 -64.22
CA ALA A 12 -23.15 12.83 -64.24
C ALA A 12 -22.60 11.96 -63.08
N THR A 13 -21.41 12.27 -62.55
CA THR A 13 -20.86 11.61 -61.35
C THR A 13 -21.43 12.16 -60.04
N SER A 14 -22.04 13.34 -60.02
CA SER A 14 -22.68 13.90 -58.80
C SER A 14 -23.97 13.16 -58.41
N SER A 15 -24.58 12.38 -59.31
CA SER A 15 -25.68 11.46 -58.96
C SER A 15 -25.19 10.22 -58.20
N GLY A 16 -23.89 9.91 -58.27
CA GLY A 16 -23.23 8.86 -57.48
C GLY A 16 -22.70 9.34 -56.12
N ALA A 17 -22.68 10.65 -55.87
CA ALA A 17 -22.17 11.20 -54.61
C ALA A 17 -23.08 10.91 -53.40
N ALA A 18 -24.38 10.65 -53.62
CA ALA A 18 -25.27 10.16 -52.55
C ALA A 18 -24.96 8.71 -52.14
N ALA A 19 -24.28 7.92 -52.99
CA ALA A 19 -23.86 6.56 -52.66
C ALA A 19 -22.44 6.50 -52.03
N ILE A 20 -21.65 7.58 -52.12
CA ILE A 20 -20.32 7.66 -51.48
C ILE A 20 -20.41 8.22 -50.05
N SER A 21 -21.55 8.79 -49.66
CA SER A 21 -21.87 9.12 -48.26
C SER A 21 -22.05 7.88 -47.36
N ALA A 22 -22.05 6.67 -47.92
CA ALA A 22 -22.10 5.40 -47.19
C ALA A 22 -20.72 4.90 -46.72
N CYS A 23 -19.62 5.58 -47.09
CA CYS A 23 -18.28 5.30 -46.58
C CYS A 23 -17.90 6.27 -45.45
N GLY A 24 -18.58 6.14 -44.30
CA GLY A 24 -18.02 6.21 -42.93
C GLY A 24 -17.07 7.34 -42.48
N ILE A 25 -16.82 8.41 -43.25
CA ILE A 25 -16.05 9.57 -42.78
C ILE A 25 -17.06 10.70 -42.53
N GLY A 26 -17.68 10.66 -41.36
CA GLY A 26 -18.38 11.83 -40.83
C GLY A 26 -17.39 12.96 -40.57
N PRO A 27 -17.84 14.23 -40.45
CA PRO A 27 -16.98 15.30 -39.97
C PRO A 27 -16.48 14.92 -38.57
N GLU A 28 -15.17 15.07 -38.33
CA GLU A 28 -14.64 14.97 -36.97
C GLU A 28 -15.47 15.88 -36.04
N PRO A 29 -15.86 15.41 -34.84
CA PRO A 29 -16.62 16.25 -33.92
C PRO A 29 -15.82 17.53 -33.65
N THR A 30 -16.48 18.69 -33.78
CA THR A 30 -15.83 19.99 -33.55
C THR A 30 -15.49 20.12 -32.07
N GLU A 31 -14.19 20.13 -31.74
CA GLU A 31 -13.73 20.38 -30.37
C GLU A 31 -13.91 21.85 -29.99
N HIS A 32 -14.46 22.10 -28.80
CA HIS A 32 -14.68 23.45 -28.27
C HIS A 32 -13.63 23.80 -27.21
N LEU A 33 -12.95 24.94 -27.37
CA LEU A 33 -12.11 25.53 -26.32
C LEU A 33 -12.95 26.55 -25.52
N VAL A 34 -13.23 26.23 -24.26
CA VAL A 34 -14.05 27.08 -23.38
C VAL A 34 -13.16 27.71 -22.30
N PRO A 35 -12.89 29.03 -22.35
CA PRO A 35 -12.11 29.69 -21.31
C PRO A 35 -12.92 29.91 -20.03
N TYR A 36 -12.24 30.21 -18.93
CA TYR A 36 -12.90 30.70 -17.72
C TYR A 36 -13.63 32.02 -18.02
N LEU A 37 -14.86 32.14 -17.51
CA LEU A 37 -15.57 33.42 -17.51
C LEU A 37 -14.85 34.44 -16.60
N VAL A 38 -14.40 33.97 -15.43
CA VAL A 38 -13.56 34.72 -14.49
C VAL A 38 -12.41 33.79 -14.09
N PRO A 39 -11.16 34.05 -14.53
CA PRO A 39 -10.03 33.20 -14.21
C PRO A 39 -9.62 33.33 -12.73
N PRO A 40 -9.26 32.23 -12.04
CA PRO A 40 -8.65 32.30 -10.70
C PRO A 40 -7.28 32.99 -10.77
N GLU A 41 -6.90 33.72 -9.71
CA GLU A 41 -5.58 34.36 -9.64
C GLU A 41 -4.44 33.34 -9.45
N ASP A 42 -4.73 32.18 -8.88
CA ASP A 42 -3.78 31.11 -8.53
C ASP A 42 -3.71 29.98 -9.56
N GLN A 43 -4.40 30.09 -10.71
CA GLN A 43 -4.42 29.07 -11.75
C GLN A 43 -4.08 29.62 -13.12
N VAL A 44 -3.08 29.02 -13.74
CA VAL A 44 -2.70 29.28 -15.13
C VAL A 44 -3.01 28.03 -15.95
N PRO A 45 -3.90 28.08 -16.96
CA PRO A 45 -4.19 26.93 -17.82
C PRO A 45 -2.92 26.32 -18.40
N GLY A 46 -2.79 24.99 -18.32
CA GLY A 46 -1.59 24.25 -18.74
C GLY A 46 -0.55 24.05 -17.62
N THR A 47 -0.66 24.77 -16.51
CA THR A 47 0.28 24.67 -15.37
C THR A 47 -0.41 24.01 -14.18
N ALA A 48 0.29 23.08 -13.53
CA ALA A 48 -0.25 22.42 -12.34
C ALA A 48 -0.07 23.26 -11.08
N THR A 49 -1.09 23.28 -10.23
CA THR A 49 -1.04 23.81 -8.86
C THR A 49 -0.99 22.64 -7.88
N TYR A 50 -0.25 22.79 -6.79
CA TYR A 50 -0.11 21.74 -5.77
C TYR A 50 -0.72 22.21 -4.45
N TYR A 51 -1.63 21.41 -3.89
CA TYR A 51 -2.24 21.69 -2.59
C TYR A 51 -1.83 20.62 -1.56
N ALA A 52 -1.49 21.05 -0.35
CA ALA A 52 -1.15 20.15 0.74
C ALA A 52 -2.42 19.67 1.48
N THR A 53 -2.62 18.37 1.63
CA THR A 53 -3.80 17.80 2.31
C THR A 53 -3.42 16.50 3.02
N THR A 54 -4.39 15.72 3.52
CA THR A 54 -4.14 14.51 4.32
C THR A 54 -4.80 13.27 3.72
N CYS A 55 -4.07 12.15 3.71
CA CYS A 55 -4.58 10.85 3.28
C CYS A 55 -5.44 10.19 4.37
N ARG A 56 -6.62 9.67 3.98
CA ARG A 56 -7.57 9.00 4.88
C ARG A 56 -7.81 7.51 4.54
N GLU A 57 -6.96 6.92 3.72
CA GLU A 57 -7.07 5.51 3.32
C GLU A 57 -6.69 4.51 4.42
N CYS A 58 -6.06 4.96 5.52
CA CYS A 58 -5.82 4.17 6.74
C CYS A 58 -5.54 5.12 7.93
N GLY A 59 -5.37 4.57 9.13
CA GLY A 59 -5.12 5.35 10.35
C GLY A 59 -3.78 6.08 10.44
N ALA A 60 -2.87 5.92 9.47
CA ALA A 60 -1.53 6.51 9.52
C ALA A 60 -1.50 8.04 9.30
N GLY A 61 -2.47 8.61 8.56
CA GLY A 61 -2.59 10.05 8.33
C GLY A 61 -1.42 10.69 7.57
N CYS A 62 -0.95 10.06 6.48
CA CYS A 62 0.13 10.60 5.66
C CYS A 62 -0.24 11.96 5.01
N GLY A 63 0.70 12.91 4.96
CA GLY A 63 0.50 14.16 4.24
C GLY A 63 0.59 13.96 2.73
N LEU A 64 -0.21 14.71 1.97
CA LEU A 64 -0.33 14.63 0.52
C LEU A 64 -0.01 15.97 -0.15
N HIS A 65 0.60 15.91 -1.32
CA HIS A 65 0.57 16.97 -2.33
C HIS A 65 -0.34 16.52 -3.47
N ALA A 66 -1.46 17.20 -3.66
CA ALA A 66 -2.39 16.96 -4.75
C ALA A 66 -2.02 17.82 -5.96
N LYS A 67 -1.64 17.21 -7.08
CA LYS A 67 -1.43 17.88 -8.37
C LYS A 67 -2.79 18.20 -8.98
N VAL A 68 -3.14 19.47 -9.07
CA VAL A 68 -4.39 19.99 -9.63
C VAL A 68 -4.11 20.63 -10.99
N ARG A 69 -5.00 20.35 -11.95
CA ARG A 69 -5.01 20.88 -13.31
C ARG A 69 -6.37 21.50 -13.57
N GLU A 70 -6.41 22.81 -13.81
CA GLU A 70 -7.64 23.54 -14.13
C GLU A 70 -8.82 23.23 -13.18
N GLY A 71 -8.53 23.08 -11.87
CA GLY A 71 -9.52 22.79 -10.83
C GLY A 71 -9.85 21.32 -10.55
N ARG A 72 -9.23 20.35 -11.25
CA ARG A 72 -9.36 18.90 -10.96
C ARG A 72 -8.03 18.30 -10.51
N VAL A 73 -8.06 17.42 -9.50
CA VAL A 73 -6.86 16.69 -9.08
C VAL A 73 -6.59 15.52 -10.02
N VAL A 74 -5.34 15.35 -10.45
CA VAL A 74 -4.95 14.31 -11.43
C VAL A 74 -3.89 13.35 -10.91
N LYS A 75 -3.21 13.70 -9.83
CA LYS A 75 -2.18 12.85 -9.21
C LYS A 75 -2.01 13.21 -7.73
N LEU A 76 -1.82 12.20 -6.90
CA LEU A 76 -1.49 12.36 -5.48
C LEU A 76 -0.03 11.97 -5.23
N GLU A 77 0.70 12.83 -4.53
CA GLU A 77 2.08 12.62 -4.11
C GLU A 77 2.18 12.75 -2.59
N GLY A 78 3.26 12.28 -1.98
CA GLY A 78 3.46 12.50 -0.54
C GLY A 78 3.94 13.93 -0.30
N ASN A 79 3.53 14.54 0.81
CA ASN A 79 4.07 15.84 1.24
C ASN A 79 5.47 15.63 1.86
N PRO A 80 6.56 16.21 1.29
CA PRO A 80 7.91 16.14 1.84
C PRO A 80 8.05 16.67 3.27
N GLU A 81 7.19 17.61 3.66
CA GLU A 81 7.21 18.27 4.97
C GLU A 81 6.49 17.47 6.05
N SER A 82 5.68 16.46 5.65
CA SER A 82 4.96 15.63 6.61
C SER A 82 5.92 14.66 7.31
N PRO A 83 6.03 14.70 8.65
CA PRO A 83 6.90 13.80 9.40
C PRO A 83 6.39 12.34 9.44
N ILE A 84 5.24 12.05 8.82
CA ILE A 84 4.69 10.68 8.73
C ILE A 84 5.28 9.93 7.54
N ASN A 85 5.46 10.59 6.40
CA ASN A 85 5.78 9.93 5.14
C ASN A 85 6.89 10.60 4.32
N GLU A 86 7.35 11.80 4.68
CA GLU A 86 8.53 12.47 4.09
C GLU A 86 8.51 12.47 2.55
N GLY A 87 7.38 12.81 1.94
CA GLY A 87 7.25 12.92 0.48
C GLY A 87 6.86 11.63 -0.24
N ARG A 88 6.72 10.51 0.48
CA ARG A 88 6.45 9.17 -0.08
C ARG A 88 4.99 8.78 0.06
N LEU A 89 4.48 7.88 -0.79
CA LEU A 89 3.06 7.51 -0.74
C LEU A 89 2.83 6.07 -1.18
N CYS A 90 2.12 5.29 -0.37
CA CYS A 90 1.78 3.90 -0.66
C CYS A 90 0.71 3.76 -1.75
N SER A 91 0.50 2.53 -2.25
CA SER A 91 -0.49 2.21 -3.29
C SER A 91 -1.90 2.69 -2.94
N ARG A 92 -2.35 2.51 -1.69
CA ARG A 92 -3.68 2.97 -1.24
C ARG A 92 -3.81 4.49 -1.38
N GLY A 93 -2.80 5.24 -0.93
CA GLY A 93 -2.77 6.70 -1.04
C GLY A 93 -2.75 7.19 -2.49
N GLN A 94 -2.04 6.51 -3.39
CA GLN A 94 -2.08 6.80 -4.83
C GLN A 94 -3.49 6.57 -5.41
N ALA A 95 -4.14 5.47 -5.02
CA ALA A 95 -5.46 5.07 -5.50
C ALA A 95 -6.64 5.81 -4.84
N ALA A 96 -6.40 6.66 -3.84
CA ALA A 96 -7.45 7.52 -3.26
C ALA A 96 -8.14 8.39 -4.33
N LEU A 97 -7.44 8.71 -5.42
CA LEU A 97 -7.99 9.40 -6.58
C LEU A 97 -9.16 8.65 -7.25
N GLN A 98 -9.11 7.31 -7.27
CA GLN A 98 -10.20 6.48 -7.79
C GLN A 98 -11.39 6.42 -6.84
N GLY A 99 -11.19 6.74 -5.56
CA GLY A 99 -12.29 6.96 -4.61
C GLY A 99 -12.99 8.30 -4.82
N LEU A 100 -12.26 9.33 -5.23
CA LEU A 100 -12.83 10.64 -5.55
C LEU A 100 -13.74 10.56 -6.78
N TYR A 101 -13.20 10.00 -7.87
CA TYR A 101 -13.88 9.93 -9.17
C TYR A 101 -14.61 8.59 -9.39
N ASN A 102 -14.98 7.89 -8.32
CA ASN A 102 -15.66 6.62 -8.46
C ASN A 102 -17.08 6.83 -9.01
N PRO A 103 -17.47 6.15 -10.10
CA PRO A 103 -18.79 6.31 -10.71
C PRO A 103 -19.93 5.71 -9.89
N ASP A 104 -19.64 4.87 -8.89
CA ASP A 104 -20.65 4.24 -8.02
C ASP A 104 -20.88 5.03 -6.72
N ARG A 105 -20.41 6.28 -6.64
CA ARG A 105 -20.69 7.16 -5.49
C ARG A 105 -22.17 7.51 -5.41
N VAL A 106 -22.67 7.61 -4.18
CA VAL A 106 -24.01 8.14 -3.91
C VAL A 106 -24.01 9.64 -4.15
N THR A 107 -24.93 10.10 -5.00
CA THR A 107 -24.98 11.50 -5.45
C THR A 107 -26.05 12.34 -4.75
N ASP A 108 -27.08 11.70 -4.18
CA ASP A 108 -28.25 12.36 -3.60
C ASP A 108 -28.64 11.70 -2.28
N PRO A 109 -29.17 12.46 -1.30
CA PRO A 109 -29.86 11.88 -0.16
C PRO A 109 -30.95 10.92 -0.63
N MET A 110 -31.03 9.74 -0.03
CA MET A 110 -32.05 8.76 -0.40
C MET A 110 -32.58 8.01 0.80
N ALA A 111 -33.85 7.61 0.74
CA ALA A 111 -34.46 6.79 1.78
C ALA A 111 -35.27 5.65 1.19
N ARG A 112 -35.53 4.62 1.99
CA ARG A 112 -36.39 3.52 1.59
C ARG A 112 -37.85 3.95 1.56
N GLY A 113 -38.51 3.71 0.44
CA GLY A 113 -39.95 3.85 0.27
C GLY A 113 -40.73 2.66 0.87
N PRO A 114 -42.09 2.71 0.85
CA PRO A 114 -42.94 1.65 1.43
C PRO A 114 -42.74 0.25 0.84
N ASN A 115 -42.29 0.19 -0.42
CA ASN A 115 -41.97 -1.06 -1.14
C ASN A 115 -40.49 -1.47 -1.01
N GLY A 116 -39.71 -0.77 -0.17
CA GLY A 116 -38.27 -1.01 0.02
C GLY A 116 -37.36 -0.42 -1.06
N ALA A 117 -37.89 0.19 -2.12
CA ALA A 117 -37.09 0.83 -3.17
C ALA A 117 -36.50 2.17 -2.70
N TRP A 118 -35.35 2.56 -3.26
CA TRP A 118 -34.73 3.85 -2.97
C TRP A 118 -35.51 5.00 -3.60
N GLN A 119 -35.77 6.03 -2.81
CA GLN A 119 -36.37 7.29 -3.24
C GLN A 119 -35.40 8.42 -2.93
N LYS A 120 -35.07 9.23 -3.93
CA LYS A 120 -34.25 10.44 -3.73
C LYS A 120 -35.02 11.46 -2.91
N LEU A 121 -34.30 12.20 -2.09
CA LEU A 121 -34.81 13.27 -1.23
C LEU A 121 -34.05 14.56 -1.48
N THR A 122 -34.69 15.68 -1.17
CA THR A 122 -33.96 16.93 -0.97
C THR A 122 -33.16 16.87 0.33
N TRP A 123 -32.12 17.69 0.47
CA TRP A 123 -31.38 17.78 1.73
C TRP A 123 -32.25 18.25 2.89
N ASP A 124 -33.16 19.20 2.65
CA ASP A 124 -34.05 19.72 3.69
C ASP A 124 -35.01 18.63 4.19
N ASP A 125 -35.58 17.82 3.29
CA ASP A 125 -36.41 16.68 3.66
C ASP A 125 -35.61 15.62 4.42
N ALA A 126 -34.40 15.32 3.96
CA ALA A 126 -33.54 14.32 4.56
C ALA A 126 -33.10 14.73 5.98
N ILE A 127 -32.67 15.98 6.16
CA ILE A 127 -32.32 16.56 7.46
C ILE A 127 -33.55 16.68 8.35
N GLY A 128 -34.70 17.11 7.82
CA GLY A 128 -35.96 17.19 8.58
C GLY A 128 -36.43 15.83 9.09
N ARG A 129 -36.31 14.78 8.26
CA ARG A 129 -36.59 13.40 8.63
C ARG A 129 -35.63 12.90 9.70
N LEU A 130 -34.34 13.18 9.55
CA LEU A 130 -33.33 12.84 10.56
C LEU A 130 -33.57 13.57 11.88
N ALA A 131 -33.86 14.87 11.84
CA ALA A 131 -34.17 15.67 13.03
C ALA A 131 -35.40 15.13 13.78
N THR A 132 -36.43 14.71 13.03
CA THR A 132 -37.61 14.05 13.60
C THR A 132 -37.23 12.75 14.31
N LYS A 133 -36.42 11.90 13.65
CA LYS A 133 -35.98 10.63 14.22
C LYS A 133 -35.06 10.82 15.44
N VAL A 134 -34.20 11.82 15.45
CA VAL A 134 -33.39 12.20 16.62
C VAL A 134 -34.29 12.61 17.79
N LYS A 135 -35.29 13.47 17.56
CA LYS A 135 -36.25 13.89 18.59
C LYS A 135 -37.02 12.70 19.16
N GLU A 136 -37.53 11.85 18.29
CA GLU A 136 -38.25 10.63 18.66
C GLU A 136 -37.36 9.69 19.49
N ALA A 137 -36.09 9.53 19.13
CA ALA A 137 -35.18 8.58 19.79
C ALA A 137 -34.58 9.09 21.11
N ARG A 138 -34.76 10.38 21.48
CA ARG A 138 -34.26 10.93 22.75
C ARG A 138 -34.79 10.11 23.93
N GLY A 139 -33.89 9.64 24.79
CA GLY A 139 -34.22 8.77 25.92
C GLY A 139 -34.61 7.33 25.57
N ARG A 140 -34.66 6.98 24.27
CA ARG A 140 -34.98 5.63 23.75
C ARG A 140 -33.79 4.95 23.06
N GLY A 141 -32.59 5.51 23.22
CA GLY A 141 -31.33 4.98 22.72
C GLY A 141 -30.97 5.52 21.33
N ILE A 142 -29.88 6.30 21.28
CA ILE A 142 -29.22 6.77 20.06
C ILE A 142 -27.77 6.31 20.09
N VAL A 143 -27.29 5.73 19.01
CA VAL A 143 -25.88 5.39 18.84
C VAL A 143 -25.34 5.90 17.51
N PHE A 144 -24.14 6.46 17.54
CA PHE A 144 -23.39 6.87 16.37
C PHE A 144 -22.11 6.02 16.29
N VAL A 145 -21.97 5.23 15.23
CA VAL A 145 -20.76 4.49 14.90
C VAL A 145 -19.94 5.26 13.87
N THR A 146 -18.67 5.51 14.14
CA THR A 146 -17.76 6.17 13.19
C THR A 146 -16.54 5.31 12.87
N GLY A 147 -15.79 5.67 11.83
CA GLY A 147 -14.41 5.19 11.64
C GLY A 147 -13.44 5.76 12.68
N LEU A 148 -12.14 5.84 12.33
CA LEU A 148 -11.14 6.50 13.17
C LEU A 148 -11.13 8.02 12.93
N GLU A 149 -11.76 8.78 13.81
CA GLU A 149 -11.85 10.24 13.73
C GLU A 149 -11.09 10.94 14.88
N SER A 150 -9.81 11.26 14.66
CA SER A 150 -8.90 11.81 15.69
C SER A 150 -8.83 13.35 15.73
N GLY A 151 -9.54 14.03 14.83
CA GLY A 151 -9.55 15.49 14.70
C GLY A 151 -10.83 16.17 15.19
N SER A 152 -11.06 17.38 14.72
CA SER A 152 -12.19 18.26 15.04
C SER A 152 -13.54 17.64 14.67
N PHE A 153 -13.60 16.78 13.65
CA PHE A 153 -14.83 16.08 13.29
C PHE A 153 -15.25 15.09 14.38
N GLY A 154 -14.31 14.29 14.92
CA GLY A 154 -14.57 13.40 16.05
C GLY A 154 -15.05 14.17 17.28
N GLU A 155 -14.42 15.32 17.58
CA GLU A 155 -14.83 16.20 18.68
C GLU A 155 -16.26 16.76 18.49
N LEU A 156 -16.66 17.09 17.25
CA LEU A 156 -18.02 17.49 16.93
C LEU A 156 -19.02 16.34 17.13
N VAL A 157 -18.68 15.14 16.67
CA VAL A 157 -19.51 13.93 16.85
C VAL A 157 -19.71 13.64 18.33
N ASP A 158 -18.64 13.68 19.14
CA ASP A 158 -18.71 13.48 20.58
C ASP A 158 -19.63 14.50 21.25
N SER A 159 -19.44 15.80 20.95
CA SER A 159 -20.26 16.88 21.50
C SER A 159 -21.73 16.72 21.12
N TRP A 160 -22.02 16.50 19.83
CA TRP A 160 -23.39 16.38 19.34
C TRP A 160 -24.09 15.15 19.90
N THR A 161 -23.39 14.02 19.95
CA THR A 161 -23.93 12.75 20.48
C THR A 161 -24.27 12.88 21.96
N LYS A 162 -23.42 13.58 22.74
CA LYS A 162 -23.70 13.92 24.14
C LYS A 162 -24.93 14.82 24.28
N ASP A 163 -25.08 15.85 23.44
CA ASP A 163 -26.19 16.81 23.49
C ASP A 163 -27.56 16.15 23.22
N VAL A 164 -27.59 15.09 22.41
CA VAL A 164 -28.81 14.32 22.12
C VAL A 164 -29.04 13.14 23.07
N GLY A 165 -28.16 12.94 24.06
CA GLY A 165 -28.23 11.82 25.00
C GLY A 165 -27.92 10.46 24.37
N GLY A 166 -27.11 10.45 23.30
CA GLY A 166 -26.67 9.24 22.61
C GLY A 166 -25.31 8.73 23.07
N ARG A 167 -24.81 7.69 22.37
CA ARG A 167 -23.49 7.09 22.59
C ARG A 167 -22.68 7.08 21.28
N HIS A 168 -21.43 7.52 21.34
CA HIS A 168 -20.50 7.43 20.21
C HIS A 168 -19.60 6.19 20.36
N VAL A 169 -19.40 5.45 19.28
CA VAL A 169 -18.48 4.30 19.21
C VAL A 169 -17.66 4.42 17.94
N SER A 170 -16.34 4.53 18.06
CA SER A 170 -15.43 4.38 16.90
C SER A 170 -15.19 2.91 16.61
N PHE A 171 -15.19 2.52 15.33
CA PHE A 171 -14.93 1.17 14.87
C PHE A 171 -13.85 1.15 13.79
N GLU A 172 -12.70 0.56 14.13
CA GLU A 172 -11.60 0.27 13.21
C GLU A 172 -11.29 -1.23 13.34
N PRO A 173 -11.48 -2.05 12.29
CA PRO A 173 -11.21 -3.49 12.36
C PRO A 173 -9.80 -3.84 12.84
N PHE A 174 -8.83 -2.97 12.58
CA PHE A 174 -7.44 -3.14 13.01
C PHE A 174 -7.03 -2.06 14.03
N ALA A 175 -7.61 -2.10 15.24
CA ALA A 175 -7.41 -1.12 16.31
C ALA A 175 -6.25 -1.44 17.29
N PHE A 176 -5.43 -2.46 17.00
CA PHE A 176 -4.22 -2.83 17.74
C PHE A 176 -4.41 -2.99 19.27
N GLU A 177 -5.53 -3.57 19.72
CA GLU A 177 -5.85 -3.76 21.13
C GLU A 177 -4.81 -4.59 21.89
N ALA A 178 -4.21 -5.59 21.23
CA ALA A 178 -3.13 -6.37 21.82
C ALA A 178 -1.91 -5.50 22.18
N LEU A 179 -1.61 -4.44 21.40
CA LEU A 179 -0.54 -3.50 21.73
C LEU A 179 -0.89 -2.72 23.00
N ARG A 180 -2.10 -2.16 23.06
CA ARG A 180 -2.58 -1.39 24.21
C ARG A 180 -2.57 -2.23 25.49
N GLU A 181 -3.10 -3.44 25.41
CA GLU A 181 -3.17 -4.33 26.57
C GLU A 181 -1.80 -4.86 26.97
N GLY A 182 -0.92 -5.23 26.03
CA GLY A 182 0.44 -5.65 26.36
C GLY A 182 1.30 -4.54 26.97
N ASN A 183 1.11 -3.29 26.53
CA ASN A 183 1.71 -2.11 27.17
C ASN A 183 1.15 -1.92 28.59
N ARG A 184 -0.15 -2.12 28.80
CA ARG A 184 -0.78 -2.02 30.12
C ARG A 184 -0.22 -3.08 31.07
N LEU A 185 -0.09 -4.32 30.60
CA LEU A 185 0.49 -5.42 31.36
C LEU A 185 1.96 -5.18 31.70
N ALA A 186 2.76 -4.67 30.77
CA ALA A 186 4.19 -4.45 30.97
C ALA A 186 4.51 -3.20 31.82
N PHE A 187 3.79 -2.09 31.60
CA PHE A 187 4.17 -0.76 32.07
C PHE A 187 3.03 0.04 32.73
N GLY A 188 1.81 -0.50 32.81
CA GLY A 188 0.66 0.19 33.40
C GLY A 188 0.04 1.29 32.51
N THR A 189 0.44 1.40 31.24
CA THR A 189 -0.09 2.39 30.28
C THR A 189 -0.65 1.71 29.03
N SER A 190 -1.77 2.20 28.50
CA SER A 190 -2.34 1.71 27.23
C SER A 190 -1.81 2.41 25.98
N ALA A 191 -0.87 3.36 26.14
CA ALA A 191 -0.31 4.14 25.05
C ALA A 191 0.45 3.26 24.04
N ILE A 192 0.26 3.50 22.74
CA ILE A 192 1.06 2.85 21.69
C ILE A 192 2.28 3.73 21.38
N PRO A 193 3.52 3.29 21.70
CA PRO A 193 4.71 4.11 21.57
C PRO A 193 5.11 4.29 20.09
N PHE A 194 5.98 5.27 19.84
CA PHE A 194 6.69 5.38 18.57
C PHE A 194 7.90 4.44 18.55
N TYR A 195 8.09 3.75 17.43
CA TYR A 195 9.23 2.87 17.20
C TYR A 195 10.21 3.53 16.23
N ASP A 196 11.42 3.83 16.71
CA ASP A 196 12.49 4.47 15.93
C ASP A 196 13.31 3.40 15.20
N PHE A 197 12.82 3.00 14.04
CA PHE A 197 13.51 2.04 13.16
C PHE A 197 14.83 2.59 12.60
N GLU A 198 14.95 3.89 12.39
CA GLU A 198 16.13 4.51 11.78
C GLU A 198 17.37 4.40 12.69
N SER A 199 17.16 4.56 13.99
CA SER A 199 18.23 4.40 14.98
C SER A 199 18.57 2.93 15.29
N ALA A 200 17.82 1.96 14.76
CA ALA A 200 18.04 0.56 15.04
C ALA A 200 19.31 0.00 14.35
N ARG A 201 19.92 -1.01 14.97
CA ARG A 201 21.08 -1.76 14.48
C ARG A 201 20.84 -3.27 14.48
N TYR A 202 19.84 -3.72 15.23
CA TYR A 202 19.32 -5.08 15.20
C TYR A 202 17.83 -5.04 15.41
N ILE A 203 17.07 -5.56 14.46
CA ILE A 203 15.61 -5.51 14.44
C ILE A 203 15.09 -6.93 14.60
N VAL A 204 14.16 -7.13 15.54
CA VAL A 204 13.41 -8.39 15.68
C VAL A 204 11.93 -8.08 15.58
N SER A 205 11.28 -8.52 14.51
CA SER A 205 9.83 -8.39 14.38
C SER A 205 9.15 -9.70 14.76
N PHE A 206 8.30 -9.66 15.78
CA PHE A 206 7.41 -10.75 16.16
C PHE A 206 6.06 -10.52 15.48
N GLY A 207 5.98 -10.96 14.22
CA GLY A 207 4.80 -10.89 13.36
C GLY A 207 4.37 -9.49 12.90
N ALA A 208 5.00 -8.42 13.38
CA ALA A 208 4.63 -7.05 13.02
C ALA A 208 4.96 -6.76 11.55
N ASP A 209 3.93 -6.37 10.82
CA ASP A 209 3.96 -6.06 9.39
C ASP A 209 4.11 -4.54 9.16
N PHE A 210 5.18 -3.97 9.72
CA PHE A 210 5.45 -2.52 9.78
C PHE A 210 5.69 -1.85 8.42
N MET A 211 5.86 -2.60 7.34
CA MET A 211 5.91 -2.07 5.96
C MET A 211 4.58 -2.26 5.21
N GLU A 212 3.57 -2.86 5.86
CA GLU A 212 2.32 -3.25 5.22
C GLU A 212 1.14 -2.47 5.80
N THR A 213 0.60 -2.91 6.93
CA THR A 213 -0.62 -2.34 7.52
C THR A 213 -0.48 -1.90 8.98
N TRP A 214 0.69 -2.10 9.59
CA TRP A 214 0.91 -1.82 11.00
C TRP A 214 1.27 -0.35 11.28
N LEU A 215 0.41 0.33 12.06
CA LEU A 215 0.52 1.69 12.57
C LEU A 215 0.85 2.77 11.52
N SER A 216 2.13 2.97 11.16
CA SER A 216 2.59 3.96 10.19
C SER A 216 3.49 3.34 9.11
N PRO A 217 2.90 2.62 8.12
CA PRO A 217 3.68 1.78 7.22
C PRO A 217 4.73 2.53 6.40
N VAL A 218 4.40 3.71 5.87
CA VAL A 218 5.33 4.50 5.04
C VAL A 218 6.48 5.04 5.90
N GLY A 219 6.18 5.65 7.06
CA GLY A 219 7.20 6.20 7.95
C GLY A 219 8.14 5.14 8.51
N TYR A 220 7.60 3.98 8.90
CA TYR A 220 8.42 2.87 9.39
C TYR A 220 9.22 2.20 8.28
N GLN A 221 8.69 2.10 7.06
CA GLN A 221 9.47 1.63 5.91
C GLN A 221 10.63 2.58 5.58
N ASN A 222 10.42 3.90 5.66
CA ASN A 222 11.49 4.89 5.47
C ASN A 222 12.60 4.68 6.52
N GLY A 223 12.23 4.65 7.80
CA GLY A 223 13.18 4.43 8.90
C GLY A 223 13.89 3.07 8.81
N PHE A 224 13.14 2.00 8.53
CA PHE A 224 13.70 0.66 8.32
C PHE A 224 14.73 0.65 7.20
N THR A 225 14.42 1.26 6.05
CA THR A 225 15.36 1.28 4.92
C THR A 225 16.64 2.06 5.26
N ARG A 226 16.52 3.17 6.00
CA ARG A 226 17.70 3.94 6.46
C ARG A 226 18.61 3.12 7.40
N ALA A 227 18.03 2.20 8.17
CA ALA A 227 18.79 1.29 9.04
C ALA A 227 19.30 0.03 8.31
N HIS A 228 18.47 -0.58 7.45
CA HIS A 228 18.70 -1.86 6.78
C HIS A 228 18.97 -1.68 5.26
N SER A 229 19.78 -0.70 4.90
CA SER A 229 20.36 -0.63 3.55
C SER A 229 21.87 -0.54 3.62
N PHE A 230 22.53 -1.03 2.58
CA PHE A 230 23.98 -0.96 2.44
C PHE A 230 24.37 0.38 1.84
N ASP A 231 25.25 1.08 2.56
CA ASP A 231 25.88 2.32 2.14
C ASP A 231 27.36 2.19 2.49
N GLY A 232 28.21 2.14 1.46
CA GLY A 232 29.64 1.87 1.59
C GLY A 232 30.40 2.91 2.41
N ASP A 233 29.84 4.13 2.53
CA ASP A 233 30.43 5.24 3.27
C ASP A 233 29.94 5.34 4.72
N ARG A 234 28.98 4.48 5.13
CA ARG A 234 28.40 4.48 6.48
C ARG A 234 28.78 3.21 7.25
N ASP A 235 29.67 3.36 8.24
CA ASP A 235 30.13 2.30 9.15
C ASP A 235 29.01 1.52 9.87
N ALA A 236 27.83 2.13 10.01
CA ALA A 236 26.67 1.59 10.72
C ALA A 236 25.50 1.18 9.80
N SER A 237 25.73 1.05 8.49
CA SER A 237 24.75 0.58 7.51
C SER A 237 24.50 -0.94 7.65
N MET A 238 23.34 -1.42 7.20
CA MET A 238 22.87 -2.82 7.33
C MET A 238 22.61 -3.30 8.77
N ALA A 239 21.62 -2.73 9.45
CA ALA A 239 21.05 -3.31 10.67
C ALA A 239 20.57 -4.74 10.41
N LYS A 240 20.92 -5.74 11.23
CA LYS A 240 20.42 -7.12 11.00
C LYS A 240 18.93 -7.20 11.30
N PHE A 241 18.14 -7.83 10.45
CA PHE A 241 16.69 -7.97 10.61
C PHE A 241 16.25 -9.44 10.66
N VAL A 242 15.64 -9.83 11.78
CA VAL A 242 15.03 -11.14 12.00
C VAL A 242 13.52 -11.00 12.07
N TYR A 243 12.81 -11.78 11.25
CA TYR A 243 11.35 -11.85 11.28
C TYR A 243 10.89 -13.19 11.87
N VAL A 244 10.06 -13.13 12.89
CA VAL A 244 9.51 -14.28 13.61
C VAL A 244 8.00 -14.29 13.39
N GLY A 245 7.50 -15.30 12.69
CA GLY A 245 6.07 -15.46 12.45
C GLY A 245 5.75 -16.63 11.53
N PRO A 246 4.52 -17.14 11.55
CA PRO A 246 4.15 -18.36 10.80
C PRO A 246 3.96 -18.13 9.30
N ARG A 247 3.97 -16.88 8.83
CA ARG A 247 3.79 -16.50 7.43
C ARG A 247 4.87 -15.51 7.01
N LEU A 248 5.52 -15.76 5.88
CA LEU A 248 6.46 -14.86 5.22
C LEU A 248 5.68 -13.75 4.51
N SER A 249 5.43 -12.65 5.23
CA SER A 249 4.78 -11.45 4.67
C SER A 249 5.75 -10.60 3.82
N LEU A 250 5.30 -9.49 3.25
CA LEU A 250 6.19 -8.54 2.57
C LEU A 250 7.32 -8.05 3.51
N THR A 251 6.94 -7.79 4.76
CA THR A 251 7.89 -7.43 5.82
C THR A 251 8.90 -8.56 6.05
N GLY A 252 8.43 -9.80 6.18
CA GLY A 252 9.29 -10.98 6.34
C GLY A 252 10.22 -11.23 5.15
N MET A 253 9.78 -10.98 3.91
CA MET A 253 10.62 -11.10 2.70
C MET A 253 11.80 -10.09 2.67
N SER A 254 11.75 -9.05 3.50
CA SER A 254 12.83 -8.09 3.66
C SER A 254 13.80 -8.47 4.80
N ALA A 255 13.55 -9.57 5.52
CA ALA A 255 14.41 -10.02 6.60
C ALA A 255 15.66 -10.77 6.11
N ASP A 256 16.74 -10.69 6.87
CA ASP A 256 17.92 -11.54 6.70
C ASP A 256 17.62 -12.99 7.14
N GLU A 257 16.72 -13.14 8.12
CA GLU A 257 16.37 -14.42 8.71
C GLU A 257 14.87 -14.47 8.99
N TRP A 258 14.18 -15.43 8.37
CA TRP A 258 12.79 -15.78 8.71
C TRP A 258 12.77 -17.01 9.62
N ILE A 259 12.10 -16.89 10.76
CA ILE A 259 11.82 -17.97 11.70
C ILE A 259 10.32 -18.28 11.62
N ALA A 260 9.97 -19.41 11.01
CA ALA A 260 8.61 -19.92 10.89
C ALA A 260 8.07 -20.45 12.23
N ALA A 261 7.84 -19.53 13.16
CA ALA A 261 7.43 -19.83 14.53
C ALA A 261 6.12 -20.61 14.58
N LYS A 262 6.01 -21.54 15.54
CA LYS A 262 4.75 -22.18 15.85
C LYS A 262 3.77 -21.10 16.36
N PRO A 263 2.58 -20.98 15.77
CA PRO A 263 1.60 -20.01 16.20
C PRO A 263 1.32 -20.03 17.70
N GLY A 264 1.44 -18.87 18.35
CA GLY A 264 1.20 -18.68 19.77
C GLY A 264 2.42 -18.96 20.66
N THR A 265 3.58 -19.33 20.12
CA THR A 265 4.81 -19.57 20.91
C THR A 265 5.84 -18.44 20.79
N GLU A 266 5.56 -17.41 19.98
CA GLU A 266 6.45 -16.28 19.71
C GLU A 266 6.85 -15.54 20.99
N PHE A 267 5.92 -15.43 21.96
CA PHE A 267 6.18 -14.77 23.24
C PHE A 267 7.27 -15.49 24.05
N MET A 268 7.36 -16.82 23.93
CA MET A 268 8.35 -17.62 24.64
C MET A 268 9.76 -17.30 24.14
N LEU A 269 9.94 -17.06 22.83
CA LEU A 269 11.22 -16.63 22.27
C LEU A 269 11.63 -15.27 22.85
N ALA A 270 10.72 -14.29 22.88
CA ALA A 270 11.00 -12.98 23.46
C ALA A 270 11.39 -13.06 24.96
N LEU A 271 10.67 -13.87 25.75
CA LEU A 271 11.00 -14.09 27.17
C LEU A 271 12.33 -14.82 27.36
N GLY A 272 12.64 -15.82 26.53
CA GLY A 272 13.92 -16.53 26.56
C GLY A 272 15.10 -15.62 26.24
N MET A 273 14.93 -14.74 25.24
CA MET A 273 15.94 -13.72 24.94
C MET A 273 16.13 -12.76 26.11
N ALA A 274 15.04 -12.28 26.71
CA ALA A 274 15.11 -11.41 27.89
C ALA A 274 15.81 -12.11 29.07
N GLN A 275 15.53 -13.40 29.29
CA GLN A 275 16.17 -14.20 30.33
C GLN A 275 17.68 -14.24 30.16
N VAL A 276 18.17 -14.51 28.95
CA VAL A 276 19.61 -14.58 28.65
C VAL A 276 20.28 -13.23 28.87
N ILE A 277 19.66 -12.14 28.44
CA ILE A 277 20.20 -10.77 28.60
C ILE A 277 20.36 -10.42 30.07
N VAL A 278 19.34 -10.69 30.89
CA VAL A 278 19.36 -10.40 32.32
C VAL A 278 20.36 -11.31 33.06
N ALA A 279 20.28 -12.63 32.82
CA ALA A 279 21.11 -13.61 33.53
C ALA A 279 22.61 -13.43 33.25
N ARG A 280 22.98 -13.08 32.01
CA ARG A 280 24.38 -12.87 31.61
C ARG A 280 24.81 -11.40 31.64
N ARG A 281 23.92 -10.48 32.05
CA ARG A 281 24.16 -9.01 32.08
C ARG A 281 24.70 -8.46 30.77
N LEU A 282 24.07 -8.83 29.65
CA LEU A 282 24.54 -8.46 28.31
C LEU A 282 24.23 -7.00 27.92
N ALA A 283 23.38 -6.32 28.71
CA ALA A 283 22.96 -4.94 28.51
C ALA A 283 22.85 -4.21 29.87
N PRO A 284 22.82 -2.87 29.90
CA PRO A 284 22.55 -2.11 31.12
C PRO A 284 21.07 -2.28 31.52
N VAL A 285 20.78 -3.39 32.21
CA VAL A 285 19.43 -3.75 32.68
C VAL A 285 18.93 -2.70 33.69
N PRO A 286 17.74 -2.13 33.51
CA PRO A 286 17.14 -1.24 34.51
C PRO A 286 17.03 -1.89 35.90
N LEU A 287 17.21 -1.11 36.96
CA LEU A 287 17.31 -1.64 38.33
C LEU A 287 16.07 -2.43 38.76
N ASP A 288 14.88 -1.97 38.38
CA ASP A 288 13.60 -2.60 38.67
C ASP A 288 13.34 -3.88 37.85
N ALA A 289 14.07 -4.09 36.75
CA ALA A 289 14.00 -5.32 35.95
C ALA A 289 14.82 -6.48 36.56
N ASN A 290 15.71 -6.23 37.51
CA ASN A 290 16.49 -7.29 38.17
C ASN A 290 15.60 -8.35 38.85
N ARG A 291 14.39 -7.97 39.28
CA ARG A 291 13.40 -8.90 39.86
C ARG A 291 12.93 -9.99 38.88
N LEU A 292 13.06 -9.75 37.57
CA LEU A 292 12.64 -10.70 36.52
C LEU A 292 13.60 -11.88 36.37
N THR A 293 14.85 -11.78 36.86
CA THR A 293 15.90 -12.79 36.67
C THR A 293 15.47 -14.22 37.04
N ARG A 294 14.66 -14.38 38.10
CA ARG A 294 14.20 -15.69 38.59
C ARG A 294 12.81 -16.08 38.08
N LEU A 295 12.13 -15.19 37.36
CA LEU A 295 10.76 -15.36 36.87
C LEU A 295 10.72 -15.71 35.38
N LEU A 296 11.74 -15.32 34.63
CA LEU A 296 11.81 -15.60 33.19
C LEU A 296 12.24 -17.05 32.94
N PRO A 297 11.57 -17.77 32.01
CA PRO A 297 11.93 -19.14 31.66
C PRO A 297 13.27 -19.21 30.93
N THR A 298 14.07 -20.24 31.23
CA THR A 298 15.36 -20.44 30.57
C THR A 298 15.17 -20.94 29.12
N PRO A 299 16.15 -20.71 28.22
CA PRO A 299 16.12 -21.28 26.87
C PRO A 299 15.85 -22.79 26.84
N GLN A 300 16.39 -23.53 27.81
CA GLN A 300 16.21 -24.99 27.93
C GLN A 300 14.78 -25.37 28.33
N GLN A 301 14.08 -24.52 29.08
CA GLN A 301 12.66 -24.72 29.39
C GLN A 301 11.75 -24.38 28.19
N ILE A 302 12.13 -23.39 27.38
CA ILE A 302 11.35 -22.93 26.22
C ILE A 302 11.47 -23.87 25.02
N ALA A 303 12.68 -24.36 24.74
CA ALA A 303 12.99 -25.13 23.55
C ALA A 303 11.99 -26.27 23.24
N PRO A 304 11.66 -27.18 24.17
CA PRO A 304 10.72 -28.27 23.89
C PRO A 304 9.27 -27.81 23.68
N LEU A 305 8.88 -26.63 24.18
CA LEU A 305 7.50 -26.13 24.11
C LEU A 305 7.24 -25.34 22.82
N ALA A 306 8.23 -24.53 22.42
CA ALA A 306 8.08 -23.54 21.38
C ALA A 306 8.60 -23.99 20.01
N GLY A 307 9.40 -25.06 19.96
CA GLY A 307 10.04 -25.55 18.74
C GLY A 307 11.24 -24.71 18.30
N PHE A 308 11.85 -23.98 19.23
CA PHE A 308 13.09 -23.22 19.01
C PHE A 308 14.28 -23.96 19.62
N ASP A 309 15.44 -23.93 18.97
CA ASP A 309 16.68 -24.43 19.59
C ASP A 309 17.15 -23.46 20.69
N ALA A 310 17.53 -23.98 21.86
CA ALA A 310 18.06 -23.16 22.95
C ALA A 310 19.28 -22.32 22.52
N THR A 311 20.13 -22.85 21.65
CA THR A 311 21.29 -22.17 21.09
C THR A 311 20.90 -21.02 20.16
N GLU A 312 19.78 -21.14 19.43
CA GLU A 312 19.23 -20.08 18.59
C GLU A 312 18.71 -18.92 19.46
N ILE A 313 17.97 -19.23 20.53
CA ILE A 313 17.51 -18.23 21.52
C ILE A 313 18.72 -17.48 22.11
N GLU A 314 19.74 -18.20 22.56
CA GLU A 314 20.95 -17.60 23.14
C GLU A 314 21.74 -16.75 22.14
N ARG A 315 21.79 -17.17 20.87
CA ARG A 315 22.41 -16.41 19.78
C ARG A 315 21.66 -15.10 19.54
N LEU A 316 20.35 -15.15 19.32
CA LEU A 316 19.52 -13.98 19.06
C LEU A 316 19.60 -12.98 20.22
N ALA A 317 19.54 -13.44 21.46
CA ALA A 317 19.66 -12.60 22.66
C ALA A 317 21.01 -11.85 22.71
N ARG A 318 22.10 -12.56 22.41
CA ARG A 318 23.46 -11.99 22.41
C ARG A 318 23.63 -10.96 21.30
N GLU A 319 23.21 -11.29 20.07
CA GLU A 319 23.30 -10.37 18.94
C GLU A 319 22.45 -9.11 19.18
N PHE A 320 21.22 -9.27 19.67
CA PHE A 320 20.32 -8.17 19.99
C PHE A 320 20.92 -7.20 21.02
N ALA A 321 21.42 -7.73 22.15
CA ALA A 321 22.03 -6.91 23.20
C ALA A 321 23.35 -6.25 22.78
N ALA A 322 24.18 -6.95 22.00
CA ALA A 322 25.47 -6.45 21.55
C ALA A 322 25.37 -5.30 20.52
N SER A 323 24.25 -5.19 19.81
CA SER A 323 24.05 -4.23 18.71
C SER A 323 24.09 -2.75 19.12
N LYS A 324 23.94 -2.43 20.41
CA LYS A 324 23.83 -1.06 20.96
C LYS A 324 22.73 -0.19 20.31
N GLY A 325 21.72 -0.84 19.72
CA GLY A 325 20.55 -0.22 19.08
C GLY A 325 19.50 -1.27 18.74
N GLY A 326 19.14 -2.12 19.71
CA GLY A 326 18.14 -3.18 19.50
C GLY A 326 16.72 -2.60 19.38
N LEU A 327 15.93 -3.12 18.47
CA LEU A 327 14.51 -2.81 18.35
C LEU A 327 13.73 -4.12 18.18
N ALA A 328 12.97 -4.50 19.21
CA ALA A 328 12.00 -5.58 19.09
C ALA A 328 10.59 -5.00 18.95
N VAL A 329 9.80 -5.52 18.01
CA VAL A 329 8.41 -5.08 17.80
C VAL A 329 7.48 -6.29 17.75
N ALA A 330 6.26 -6.15 18.29
CA ALA A 330 5.22 -7.17 18.23
C ALA A 330 4.04 -6.62 17.44
N GLY A 331 3.34 -7.46 16.68
CA GLY A 331 2.19 -7.01 15.91
C GLY A 331 1.75 -8.01 14.85
N GLY A 332 0.95 -7.51 13.90
CA GLY A 332 0.50 -8.24 12.73
C GLY A 332 0.00 -9.64 13.06
N VAL A 333 0.40 -10.63 12.25
CA VAL A 333 -0.08 -12.01 12.33
C VAL A 333 0.23 -12.72 13.65
N ALA A 334 1.28 -12.31 14.38
CA ALA A 334 1.63 -12.94 15.66
C ALA A 334 0.77 -12.43 16.83
N THR A 335 0.09 -11.28 16.68
CA THR A 335 -0.85 -10.75 17.67
C THR A 335 -2.31 -11.05 17.35
N GLN A 336 -2.56 -12.02 16.47
CA GLN A 336 -3.90 -12.36 15.98
C GLN A 336 -4.54 -13.56 16.70
N TYR A 337 -3.81 -14.23 17.58
CA TYR A 337 -4.33 -15.35 18.37
C TYR A 337 -5.26 -14.86 19.48
N GLY A 338 -6.33 -15.60 19.76
CA GLY A 338 -7.25 -15.27 20.86
C GLY A 338 -6.54 -15.28 22.21
N ASP A 339 -5.66 -16.25 22.42
CA ASP A 339 -4.90 -16.41 23.66
C ASP A 339 -3.45 -15.96 23.47
N GLY A 340 -2.90 -15.23 24.43
CA GLY A 340 -1.47 -14.90 24.48
C GLY A 340 -1.01 -13.73 23.59
N ALA A 341 -1.87 -13.10 22.78
CA ALA A 341 -1.47 -11.95 21.95
C ALA A 341 -0.97 -10.75 22.78
N ALA A 342 -1.68 -10.38 23.85
CA ALA A 342 -1.22 -9.33 24.77
C ALA A 342 0.04 -9.76 25.55
N MET A 343 0.17 -11.06 25.87
CA MET A 343 1.38 -11.61 26.49
C MET A 343 2.60 -11.50 25.57
N LEU A 344 2.44 -11.73 24.26
CA LEU A 344 3.51 -11.52 23.28
C LEU A 344 4.00 -10.07 23.31
N VAL A 345 3.09 -9.11 23.25
CA VAL A 345 3.44 -7.68 23.31
C VAL A 345 4.14 -7.37 24.64
N ALA A 346 3.62 -7.86 25.77
CA ALA A 346 4.25 -7.68 27.07
C ALA A 346 5.66 -8.29 27.12
N ALA A 347 5.87 -9.48 26.56
CA ALA A 347 7.17 -10.14 26.47
C ALA A 347 8.17 -9.36 25.60
N VAL A 348 7.74 -8.82 24.46
CA VAL A 348 8.57 -7.97 23.60
C VAL A 348 8.91 -6.65 24.27
N ASN A 349 7.96 -6.06 25.00
CA ASN A 349 8.21 -4.88 25.82
C ASN A 349 9.23 -5.16 26.94
N ILE A 350 9.13 -6.31 27.62
CA ILE A 350 10.14 -6.76 28.59
C ILE A 350 11.50 -6.90 27.91
N LEU A 351 11.58 -7.54 26.74
CA LEU A 351 12.83 -7.69 25.99
C LEU A 351 13.48 -6.33 25.69
N ASN A 352 12.72 -5.36 25.17
CA ASN A 352 13.22 -4.01 24.94
C ASN A 352 13.64 -3.32 26.25
N TYR A 353 12.89 -3.51 27.33
CA TYR A 353 13.18 -2.89 28.62
C TYR A 353 14.48 -3.43 29.23
N VAL A 354 14.66 -4.76 29.29
CA VAL A 354 15.88 -5.37 29.84
C VAL A 354 17.11 -5.09 28.98
N ALA A 355 16.92 -4.88 27.68
CA ALA A 355 17.97 -4.47 26.76
C ALA A 355 18.29 -2.96 26.80
N GLY A 356 17.58 -2.18 27.64
CA GLY A 356 17.79 -0.74 27.79
C GLY A 356 17.35 0.10 26.57
N GLN A 357 16.36 -0.39 25.81
CA GLN A 357 15.91 0.21 24.54
C GLN A 357 14.68 1.11 24.70
N VAL A 358 13.94 0.97 25.81
CA VAL A 358 12.83 1.88 26.15
C VAL A 358 13.39 3.26 26.50
N GLY A 359 12.87 4.29 25.84
CA GLY A 359 13.41 5.65 25.84
C GLY A 359 14.43 5.93 24.72
N ARG A 360 14.87 4.89 23.99
CA ARG A 360 15.81 5.01 22.86
C ARG A 360 15.13 4.66 21.54
N THR A 361 15.01 3.37 21.22
CA THR A 361 14.35 2.88 19.99
C THR A 361 12.84 2.65 20.18
N VAL A 362 12.38 2.50 21.43
CA VAL A 362 10.95 2.47 21.79
C VAL A 362 10.62 3.69 22.64
N ARG A 363 9.82 4.63 22.12
CA ARG A 363 9.60 5.94 22.74
C ARG A 363 8.12 6.16 23.06
N PHE A 364 7.78 6.12 24.35
CA PHE A 364 6.50 6.61 24.87
C PHE A 364 6.50 8.14 24.90
N GLY A 365 5.35 8.79 24.73
CA GLY A 365 5.20 10.24 24.62
C GLY A 365 4.71 10.69 23.25
N PRO A 366 5.46 10.47 22.15
CA PRO A 366 4.99 10.62 20.78
C PRO A 366 4.04 9.47 20.38
N ASN A 367 3.00 9.23 21.16
CA ASN A 367 2.10 8.08 21.00
C ASN A 367 1.24 8.20 19.74
N HIS A 368 0.88 7.06 19.16
CA HIS A 368 0.00 6.97 17.99
C HIS A 368 -1.47 7.17 18.40
N ALA A 369 -2.20 8.03 17.70
CA ALA A 369 -3.59 8.35 18.08
C ALA A 369 -4.61 7.23 17.82
N ILE A 370 -4.21 6.17 17.11
CA ILE A 370 -5.02 4.96 17.02
C ILE A 370 -5.17 4.28 18.39
N ASP A 371 -4.37 4.65 19.39
CA ASP A 371 -4.57 4.20 20.77
C ASP A 371 -5.90 4.65 21.39
N ALA A 372 -6.52 5.70 20.83
CA ALA A 372 -7.85 6.20 21.20
C ALA A 372 -9.00 5.54 20.42
N ALA A 373 -8.72 4.64 19.47
CA ALA A 373 -9.76 3.93 18.72
C ALA A 373 -10.64 3.08 19.65
N GLY A 374 -11.93 2.94 19.33
CA GLY A 374 -12.81 2.05 20.06
C GLY A 374 -12.32 0.60 20.00
N SER A 375 -12.52 -0.18 21.06
CA SER A 375 -12.12 -1.59 21.10
C SER A 375 -13.16 -2.49 20.44
N PHE A 376 -12.72 -3.63 19.93
CA PHE A 376 -13.64 -4.66 19.45
C PHE A 376 -14.63 -5.11 20.53
N GLN A 377 -14.23 -5.16 21.80
CA GLN A 377 -15.14 -5.44 22.92
C GLN A 377 -16.27 -4.41 23.03
N GLN A 378 -15.99 -3.11 22.82
CA GLN A 378 -17.04 -2.08 22.79
C GLN A 378 -17.99 -2.29 21.61
N MET A 379 -17.46 -2.68 20.44
CA MET A 379 -18.27 -2.96 19.26
C MET A 379 -19.11 -4.23 19.43
N ALA A 380 -18.54 -5.33 19.93
CA ALA A 380 -19.26 -6.57 20.20
C ALA A 380 -20.36 -6.36 21.25
N GLY A 381 -20.07 -5.58 22.30
CA GLY A 381 -21.07 -5.14 23.27
C GLY A 381 -22.19 -4.33 22.61
N LEU A 382 -21.85 -3.38 21.73
CA LEU A 382 -22.85 -2.64 20.95
C LEU A 382 -23.71 -3.57 20.10
N VAL A 383 -23.12 -4.52 19.37
CA VAL A 383 -23.87 -5.49 18.55
C VAL A 383 -24.86 -6.29 19.40
N ALA A 384 -24.45 -6.75 20.58
CA ALA A 384 -25.35 -7.44 21.51
C ALA A 384 -26.50 -6.54 21.99
N GLU A 385 -26.24 -5.26 22.24
CA GLU A 385 -27.28 -4.29 22.63
C GLU A 385 -28.23 -3.94 21.49
N LEU A 386 -27.73 -3.83 20.26
CA LEU A 386 -28.54 -3.67 19.05
C LEU A 386 -29.46 -4.88 18.88
N ALA A 387 -28.93 -6.10 19.00
CA ALA A 387 -29.71 -7.34 18.93
C ALA A 387 -30.76 -7.46 20.05
N ALA A 388 -30.51 -6.84 21.21
CA ALA A 388 -31.47 -6.73 22.31
C ALA A 388 -32.52 -5.61 22.12
N GLY A 389 -32.45 -4.84 21.04
CA GLY A 389 -33.40 -3.76 20.74
C GLY A 389 -33.24 -2.52 21.63
N LYS A 390 -32.03 -2.25 22.17
CA LYS A 390 -31.80 -1.11 23.07
C LYS A 390 -31.73 0.26 22.37
N PHE A 391 -31.64 0.29 21.04
CA PHE A 391 -31.43 1.51 20.27
C PHE A 391 -32.54 1.73 19.25
N GLU A 392 -33.20 2.88 19.36
CA GLU A 392 -34.18 3.35 18.39
C GLU A 392 -33.50 3.91 17.13
N LEU A 393 -32.35 4.58 17.27
CA LEU A 393 -31.63 5.23 16.18
C LEU A 393 -30.16 4.79 16.13
N LEU A 394 -29.73 4.28 14.97
CA LEU A 394 -28.34 4.02 14.63
C LEU A 394 -27.89 4.97 13.51
N LEU A 395 -26.78 5.67 13.73
CA LEU A 395 -26.08 6.46 12.73
C LEU A 395 -24.73 5.80 12.44
N VAL A 396 -24.30 5.75 11.18
CA VAL A 396 -22.99 5.22 10.79
C VAL A 396 -22.28 6.19 9.84
N HIS A 397 -21.01 6.49 10.09
CA HIS A 397 -20.15 7.30 9.21
C HIS A 397 -18.76 6.67 9.07
N GLY A 398 -18.21 6.60 7.85
CA GLY A 398 -16.81 6.20 7.66
C GLY A 398 -16.44 4.78 8.12
N ALA A 399 -17.42 3.90 8.36
CA ALA A 399 -17.23 2.54 8.83
C ALA A 399 -18.20 1.57 8.13
N ASN A 400 -17.76 0.32 7.90
CA ASN A 400 -18.58 -0.72 7.27
C ASN A 400 -18.64 -2.01 8.10
N PRO A 401 -19.27 -1.98 9.29
CA PRO A 401 -19.50 -3.18 10.10
C PRO A 401 -20.35 -4.26 9.38
N GLY A 402 -21.17 -3.88 8.39
CA GLY A 402 -21.90 -4.82 7.53
C GLY A 402 -20.99 -5.73 6.69
N HIS A 403 -19.76 -5.30 6.41
CA HIS A 403 -18.73 -6.15 5.78
C HIS A 403 -17.80 -6.81 6.80
N ALA A 404 -17.35 -6.07 7.82
CA ALA A 404 -16.37 -6.58 8.79
C ALA A 404 -16.99 -7.56 9.83
N LEU A 405 -18.30 -7.46 10.08
CA LEU A 405 -19.06 -8.27 11.05
C LEU A 405 -20.39 -8.77 10.45
N PRO A 406 -20.37 -9.41 9.27
CA PRO A 406 -21.53 -9.48 8.38
C PRO A 406 -22.73 -10.16 9.02
N ALA A 407 -22.57 -11.37 9.58
CA ALA A 407 -23.68 -12.13 10.14
C ALA A 407 -24.23 -11.48 11.42
N ALA A 408 -23.36 -11.22 12.39
CA ALA A 408 -23.74 -10.68 13.71
C ALA A 408 -24.36 -9.28 13.58
N PHE A 409 -23.76 -8.40 12.78
CA PHE A 409 -24.25 -7.03 12.59
C PHE A 409 -25.57 -7.02 11.81
N SER A 410 -25.68 -7.79 10.71
CA SER A 410 -26.92 -7.82 9.90
C SER A 410 -28.13 -8.31 10.71
N GLN A 411 -27.95 -9.32 11.56
CA GLN A 411 -29.02 -9.80 12.45
C GLN A 411 -29.43 -8.73 13.48
N ALA A 412 -28.45 -8.00 14.03
CA ALA A 412 -28.71 -6.94 15.00
C ALA A 412 -29.44 -5.73 14.40
N LEU A 413 -29.15 -5.37 13.14
CA LEU A 413 -29.82 -4.27 12.43
C LEU A 413 -31.34 -4.45 12.29
N GLY A 414 -31.83 -5.69 12.25
CA GLY A 414 -33.25 -6.01 12.18
C GLY A 414 -34.04 -5.61 13.44
N LYS A 415 -33.35 -5.26 14.54
CA LYS A 415 -33.96 -4.84 15.81
C LYS A 415 -33.86 -3.33 16.06
N VAL A 416 -33.17 -2.59 15.20
CA VAL A 416 -33.01 -1.14 15.30
C VAL A 416 -34.18 -0.44 14.61
N GLY A 417 -34.82 0.50 15.31
CA GLY A 417 -35.99 1.23 14.83
C GLY A 417 -35.76 2.02 13.54
N TYR A 418 -34.66 2.77 13.46
CA TYR A 418 -34.28 3.56 12.29
C TYR A 418 -32.76 3.63 12.11
N LYS A 419 -32.28 3.45 10.86
CA LYS A 419 -30.87 3.32 10.51
C LYS A 419 -30.47 4.39 9.50
N VAL A 420 -29.40 5.11 9.79
CA VAL A 420 -28.91 6.23 8.97
C VAL A 420 -27.44 5.99 8.63
N SER A 421 -27.08 6.09 7.36
CA SER A 421 -25.69 6.00 6.92
C SER A 421 -25.26 7.31 6.25
N PHE A 422 -24.17 7.88 6.73
CA PHE A 422 -23.42 8.92 6.06
C PHE A 422 -22.29 8.25 5.28
N SER A 423 -22.47 8.09 3.97
CA SER A 423 -21.51 7.36 3.14
C SER A 423 -21.50 7.90 1.72
N SER A 424 -20.31 7.96 1.13
CA SER A 424 -20.15 8.24 -0.29
C SER A 424 -20.53 7.03 -1.16
N TYR A 425 -20.81 5.85 -0.58
CA TYR A 425 -21.05 4.60 -1.32
C TYR A 425 -22.21 3.79 -0.74
N LEU A 426 -22.87 3.01 -1.59
CA LEU A 426 -23.76 1.93 -1.14
C LEU A 426 -22.94 0.67 -0.81
N ASP A 427 -22.17 0.74 0.28
CA ASP A 427 -21.56 -0.42 0.93
C ASP A 427 -22.61 -1.28 1.68
N GLU A 428 -22.21 -2.39 2.30
CA GLU A 428 -23.14 -3.30 3.01
C GLU A 428 -23.93 -2.59 4.13
N THR A 429 -23.30 -1.65 4.82
CA THR A 429 -23.92 -0.92 5.93
C THR A 429 -24.90 0.13 5.42
N ALA A 430 -24.50 0.91 4.41
CA ALA A 430 -25.36 1.88 3.74
C ALA A 430 -26.52 1.19 3.01
N ALA A 431 -26.27 0.05 2.37
CA ALA A 431 -27.30 -0.76 1.75
C ALA A 431 -28.30 -1.30 2.78
N ALA A 432 -27.93 -1.49 4.04
CA ALA A 432 -28.85 -1.92 5.09
C ALA A 432 -29.58 -0.75 5.80
N ALA A 433 -29.26 0.50 5.48
CA ALA A 433 -29.85 1.68 6.11
C ALA A 433 -31.25 2.02 5.58
N ASP A 434 -31.99 2.82 6.36
CA ASP A 434 -33.30 3.38 6.00
C ASP A 434 -33.16 4.75 5.31
N LEU A 435 -32.11 5.51 5.68
CA LEU A 435 -31.71 6.80 5.11
C LEU A 435 -30.21 6.79 4.82
N VAL A 436 -29.83 7.17 3.61
CA VAL A 436 -28.43 7.36 3.19
C VAL A 436 -28.23 8.82 2.85
N LEU A 437 -27.22 9.43 3.46
CA LEU A 437 -26.81 10.81 3.28
C LEU A 437 -25.43 10.82 2.62
N PRO A 438 -25.30 11.32 1.38
CA PRO A 438 -24.02 11.28 0.67
C PRO A 438 -23.00 12.25 1.27
N ASP A 439 -21.91 11.67 1.79
CA ASP A 439 -20.79 12.42 2.35
C ASP A 439 -19.76 12.78 1.26
N LEU A 440 -19.00 13.85 1.52
CA LEU A 440 -17.92 14.29 0.64
C LEU A 440 -16.70 13.37 0.74
N HIS A 441 -15.97 13.24 -0.37
CA HIS A 441 -14.67 12.58 -0.35
C HIS A 441 -13.66 13.45 0.44
N PRO A 442 -12.64 12.88 1.12
CA PRO A 442 -11.60 13.65 1.81
C PRO A 442 -10.94 14.77 0.99
N LEU A 443 -10.83 14.61 -0.33
CA LEU A 443 -10.26 15.62 -1.24
C LEU A 443 -11.23 16.76 -1.60
N GLU A 444 -12.49 16.66 -1.22
CA GLU A 444 -13.57 17.65 -1.49
C GLU A 444 -13.98 18.39 -0.21
N GLN A 445 -13.32 18.13 0.93
CA GLN A 445 -13.85 18.53 2.23
C GLN A 445 -12.80 19.02 3.23
N TRP A 446 -13.20 20.01 4.03
CA TRP A 446 -12.40 20.54 5.14
C TRP A 446 -12.41 19.56 6.31
N SER A 447 -11.24 19.22 6.85
CA SER A 447 -11.11 18.44 8.08
C SER A 447 -9.69 18.56 8.66
N ASP A 448 -9.43 17.87 9.75
CA ASP A 448 -8.10 17.67 10.31
C ASP A 448 -7.99 16.30 10.99
N SER A 449 -6.77 15.88 11.26
CA SER A 449 -6.49 14.66 12.02
C SER A 449 -5.24 14.82 12.87
N ARG A 450 -5.10 13.95 13.87
CA ARG A 450 -3.95 13.96 14.78
C ARG A 450 -3.29 12.59 14.76
N PRO A 451 -2.47 12.22 13.77
CA PRO A 451 -2.01 10.84 13.61
C PRO A 451 -1.08 10.36 14.74
N ARG A 452 -0.33 11.28 15.33
CA ARG A 452 0.59 11.06 16.45
C ARG A 452 0.66 12.33 17.29
N ALA A 453 0.95 12.20 18.59
CA ALA A 453 1.20 13.36 19.44
C ALA A 453 2.27 14.28 18.81
N GLY A 454 2.00 15.60 18.81
CA GLY A 454 2.82 16.62 18.17
C GLY A 454 2.53 16.87 16.68
N ILE A 455 1.72 16.03 16.02
CA ILE A 455 1.37 16.17 14.60
C ILE A 455 -0.11 16.52 14.46
N HIS A 456 -0.40 17.74 13.99
CA HIS A 456 -1.74 18.19 13.60
C HIS A 456 -1.79 18.28 12.07
N ALA A 457 -2.36 17.28 11.41
CA ALA A 457 -2.46 17.23 9.96
C ALA A 457 -3.75 17.91 9.49
N LEU A 458 -3.64 18.86 8.57
CA LEU A 458 -4.78 19.62 8.04
C LEU A 458 -5.23 19.02 6.71
N GLN A 459 -6.54 18.89 6.54
CA GLN A 459 -7.15 18.41 5.30
C GLN A 459 -7.94 19.55 4.67
N GLN A 460 -7.42 20.10 3.59
CA GLN A 460 -8.13 21.07 2.78
C GLN A 460 -8.74 20.38 1.54
N PRO A 461 -9.91 20.84 1.07
CA PRO A 461 -10.41 20.47 -0.24
C PRO A 461 -9.44 20.95 -1.32
N VAL A 462 -9.17 20.12 -2.31
CA VAL A 462 -8.27 20.44 -3.44
C VAL A 462 -9.05 20.68 -4.73
N MET A 463 -10.36 20.47 -4.70
CA MET A 463 -11.30 20.81 -5.75
C MET A 463 -12.72 20.93 -5.17
N GLN A 464 -13.64 21.43 -6.00
CA GLN A 464 -15.08 21.38 -5.68
C GLN A 464 -15.60 19.94 -5.71
N SER A 465 -16.76 19.70 -5.09
CA SER A 465 -17.38 18.37 -5.12
C SER A 465 -17.64 17.93 -6.56
N VAL A 466 -17.23 16.70 -6.88
CA VAL A 466 -17.54 16.03 -8.16
C VAL A 466 -19.04 15.85 -8.32
N PHE A 467 -19.75 15.61 -7.21
CA PHE A 467 -21.20 15.47 -7.19
C PHE A 467 -21.82 16.62 -6.37
N PRO A 468 -22.36 17.66 -7.03
CA PRO A 468 -22.73 18.91 -6.34
C PRO A 468 -23.77 18.77 -5.21
N ASN A 469 -24.54 17.68 -5.19
CA ASN A 469 -25.57 17.44 -4.19
C ASN A 469 -25.08 16.58 -2.99
N THR A 470 -23.78 16.46 -2.76
CA THR A 470 -23.17 15.87 -1.55
C THR A 470 -22.90 16.94 -0.48
N MET A 471 -22.88 16.57 0.81
CA MET A 471 -22.63 17.52 1.91
C MET A 471 -21.71 16.91 2.98
N HIS A 472 -20.84 17.72 3.59
CA HIS A 472 -20.02 17.28 4.72
C HIS A 472 -20.90 16.85 5.89
N THR A 473 -20.67 15.67 6.45
CA THR A 473 -21.45 15.15 7.59
C THR A 473 -21.48 16.12 8.79
N GLY A 474 -20.36 16.77 9.09
CA GLY A 474 -20.28 17.82 10.11
C GLY A 474 -21.24 19.00 9.87
N ASP A 475 -21.48 19.41 8.62
CA ASP A 475 -22.49 20.45 8.33
C ASP A 475 -23.90 19.96 8.67
N VAL A 476 -24.20 18.70 8.39
CA VAL A 476 -25.47 18.07 8.76
C VAL A 476 -25.65 18.08 10.28
N LEU A 477 -24.61 17.71 11.05
CA LEU A 477 -24.67 17.71 12.52
C LEU A 477 -24.87 19.11 13.11
N LEU A 478 -24.21 20.14 12.54
CA LEU A 478 -24.39 21.53 12.96
C LEU A 478 -25.82 22.01 12.70
N ARG A 479 -26.38 21.70 11.52
CA ARG A 479 -27.80 22.01 11.19
C ARG A 479 -28.77 21.30 12.12
N LEU A 480 -28.55 20.02 12.42
CA LEU A 480 -29.37 19.26 13.39
C LEU A 480 -29.31 19.85 14.80
N ALA A 481 -28.17 20.42 15.18
CA ALA A 481 -28.00 21.12 16.46
C ALA A 481 -28.62 22.53 16.49
N GLY A 482 -29.16 23.02 15.36
CA GLY A 482 -29.62 24.39 15.22
C GLY A 482 -28.49 25.43 15.28
N LYS A 483 -27.25 25.00 15.04
CA LYS A 483 -26.07 25.88 15.00
C LYS A 483 -25.89 26.43 13.58
N GLY A 484 -25.66 27.74 13.46
CA GLY A 484 -25.30 28.37 12.19
C GLY A 484 -23.84 28.12 11.81
N GLY A 485 -23.49 28.38 10.55
CA GLY A 485 -22.14 28.22 10.01
C GLY A 485 -21.89 26.84 9.38
N THR A 486 -20.66 26.64 8.95
CA THR A 486 -20.16 25.43 8.29
C THR A 486 -19.16 24.67 9.17
N PHE A 487 -18.85 23.45 8.80
CA PHE A 487 -17.82 22.66 9.45
C PHE A 487 -16.43 23.30 9.29
N LYS A 488 -16.18 24.04 8.20
CA LYS A 488 -14.97 24.86 8.06
C LYS A 488 -14.89 25.91 9.17
N ASP A 489 -15.99 26.59 9.50
CA ASP A 489 -16.01 27.58 10.59
C ASP A 489 -15.73 26.91 11.94
N TYR A 490 -16.32 25.73 12.18
CA TYR A 490 -16.04 24.92 13.37
C TYR A 490 -14.56 24.55 13.45
N LEU A 491 -13.99 24.03 12.37
CA LEU A 491 -12.58 23.67 12.25
C LEU A 491 -11.66 24.87 12.53
N GLN A 492 -11.90 26.01 11.89
CA GLN A 492 -11.12 27.22 12.12
C GLN A 492 -11.18 27.68 13.57
N ASN A 493 -12.33 27.54 14.24
CA ASN A 493 -12.44 27.87 15.66
C ASN A 493 -11.59 26.93 16.54
N ARG A 494 -11.52 25.62 16.22
CA ARG A 494 -10.60 24.69 16.90
C ARG A 494 -9.13 25.05 16.63
N TRP A 495 -8.81 25.47 15.42
CA TRP A 495 -7.45 25.90 15.06
C TRP A 495 -7.04 27.23 15.70
N LYS A 496 -7.98 28.12 16.07
CA LYS A 496 -7.68 29.30 16.89
C LYS A 496 -7.13 28.93 18.27
N GLU A 497 -7.54 27.80 18.85
CA GLU A 497 -6.98 27.31 20.11
C GLU A 497 -5.52 26.84 19.95
N LEU A 498 -5.19 26.23 18.81
CA LEU A 498 -3.80 25.91 18.46
C LEU A 498 -2.98 27.17 18.20
N HIS A 499 -3.56 28.15 17.52
CA HIS A 499 -2.95 29.46 17.29
C HIS A 499 -2.60 30.19 18.59
N GLN A 500 -3.46 30.15 19.61
CA GLN A 500 -3.15 30.70 20.93
C GLN A 500 -1.89 30.08 21.57
N ARG A 501 -1.61 28.80 21.27
CA ARG A 501 -0.46 28.07 21.82
C ARG A 501 0.79 28.18 20.94
N PHE A 502 0.63 28.14 19.62
CA PHE A 502 1.71 27.96 18.64
C PHE A 502 1.85 29.11 17.63
N GLY A 503 0.96 30.10 17.67
CA GLY A 503 0.91 31.22 16.72
C GLY A 503 2.09 32.18 16.82
N LYS A 504 2.79 32.21 17.97
CA LYS A 504 3.98 33.06 18.22
C LYS A 504 3.77 34.55 17.90
N GLY A 505 2.59 35.08 18.20
CA GLY A 505 2.25 36.50 17.97
C GLY A 505 1.83 36.86 16.53
N ARG A 506 1.77 35.89 15.61
CA ARG A 506 1.19 36.08 14.26
C ARG A 506 -0.33 36.28 14.34
N ASP A 507 -0.92 36.92 13.34
CA ASP A 507 -2.38 36.89 13.14
C ASP A 507 -2.87 35.47 12.80
N PHE A 508 -4.14 35.17 13.08
CA PHE A 508 -4.73 33.86 12.78
C PHE A 508 -4.75 33.57 11.27
N GLY A 509 -5.01 34.57 10.42
CA GLY A 509 -5.04 34.41 8.97
C GLY A 509 -3.70 33.95 8.41
N ASP A 510 -2.60 34.55 8.86
CA ASP A 510 -1.24 34.15 8.47
C ASP A 510 -0.91 32.75 9.00
N PHE A 511 -1.23 32.45 10.26
CA PHE A 511 -1.02 31.12 10.85
C PHE A 511 -1.82 30.03 10.13
N TRP A 512 -3.07 30.31 9.76
CA TRP A 512 -3.93 29.38 9.04
C TRP A 512 -3.43 29.13 7.62
N SER A 513 -3.02 30.18 6.91
CA SER A 513 -2.46 30.06 5.56
C SER A 513 -1.14 29.30 5.55
N ASP A 514 -0.27 29.57 6.53
CA ASP A 514 0.97 28.83 6.77
C ASP A 514 0.69 27.34 7.01
N ALA A 515 -0.25 27.01 7.90
CA ALA A 515 -0.64 25.63 8.14
C ALA A 515 -1.23 24.94 6.89
N LEU A 516 -1.99 25.65 6.06
CA LEU A 516 -2.52 25.12 4.81
C LEU A 516 -1.44 24.83 3.78
N GLN A 517 -0.46 25.72 3.66
CA GLN A 517 0.65 25.56 2.72
C GLN A 517 1.51 24.35 3.06
N HIS A 518 1.80 24.14 4.35
CA HIS A 518 2.67 23.06 4.83
C HIS A 518 1.90 21.75 5.10
N GLY A 519 0.56 21.76 5.00
CA GLY A 519 -0.31 20.60 5.24
C GLY A 519 -0.60 20.29 6.72
N GLY A 520 -0.27 21.21 7.63
CA GLY A 520 -0.55 21.08 9.05
C GLY A 520 0.41 21.86 9.94
N LEU A 521 0.38 21.52 11.23
CA LEU A 521 1.32 22.00 12.25
C LEU A 521 2.06 20.79 12.83
N TYR A 522 3.38 20.81 12.72
CA TYR A 522 4.24 19.72 13.18
C TYR A 522 5.16 20.20 14.30
N THR A 523 5.15 19.46 15.41
CA THR A 523 5.91 19.73 16.63
C THR A 523 6.46 18.44 17.20
N GLU A 524 7.57 18.53 17.94
CA GLU A 524 8.09 17.37 18.65
C GLU A 524 7.30 17.12 19.94
N ALA A 525 6.91 15.86 20.16
CA ALA A 525 6.37 15.42 21.44
C ALA A 525 7.51 14.85 22.32
N PRO A 526 7.62 15.29 23.58
CA PRO A 526 8.68 14.83 24.47
C PRO A 526 8.50 13.34 24.81
N ALA A 527 9.62 12.63 24.97
CA ALA A 527 9.58 11.25 25.45
C ALA A 527 9.15 11.20 26.93
N GLN A 528 8.34 10.21 27.26
CA GLN A 528 7.85 9.94 28.61
C GLN A 528 8.51 8.66 29.13
N ALA A 529 9.02 8.73 30.37
CA ALA A 529 9.59 7.57 31.03
C ALA A 529 8.48 6.61 31.48
N VAL A 530 8.70 5.32 31.32
CA VAL A 530 7.85 4.24 31.84
C VAL A 530 8.66 3.31 32.73
N ARG A 531 7.99 2.56 33.60
CA ARG A 531 8.59 1.59 34.54
C ARG A 531 7.82 0.28 34.47
N LEU A 532 8.45 -0.83 34.87
CA LEU A 532 7.76 -2.12 34.88
C LEU A 532 6.61 -2.12 35.90
N ASP A 533 5.44 -2.55 35.45
CA ASP A 533 4.28 -2.70 36.33
C ASP A 533 4.56 -3.75 37.43
N PRO A 534 4.23 -3.51 38.71
CA PRO A 534 4.43 -4.48 39.78
C PRO A 534 3.75 -5.84 39.55
N GLY A 535 2.61 -5.86 38.86
CA GLY A 535 1.82 -7.06 38.57
C GLY A 535 2.47 -7.99 37.54
N ILE A 536 3.51 -7.56 36.82
CA ILE A 536 4.16 -8.36 35.78
C ILE A 536 4.73 -9.68 36.30
N ALA A 537 5.14 -9.71 37.58
CA ALA A 537 5.69 -10.91 38.21
C ALA A 537 4.66 -12.03 38.34
N GLN A 538 3.40 -11.68 38.61
CA GLN A 538 2.30 -12.64 38.70
C GLN A 538 1.95 -13.20 37.32
N LEU A 539 1.99 -12.34 36.28
CA LEU A 539 1.73 -12.74 34.90
C LEU A 539 2.77 -13.76 34.39
N LEU A 540 4.06 -13.54 34.68
CA LEU A 540 5.15 -14.43 34.27
C LEU A 540 5.15 -15.77 35.03
N GLY A 541 4.58 -15.82 36.25
CA GLY A 541 4.49 -17.03 37.06
C GLY A 541 3.45 -18.06 36.57
N GLY A 542 2.57 -17.68 35.63
CA GLY A 542 1.49 -18.51 35.10
C GLY A 542 1.56 -18.69 33.59
N LEU A 543 2.73 -19.11 33.06
CA LEU A 543 2.88 -19.34 31.62
C LEU A 543 1.82 -20.33 31.12
N PRO A 544 0.91 -19.94 30.21
CA PRO A 544 -0.10 -20.83 29.70
C PRO A 544 0.57 -22.00 28.96
N GLY A 545 0.09 -23.21 29.21
CA GLY A 545 0.55 -24.39 28.48
C GLY A 545 0.21 -24.25 26.99
N THR A 546 1.08 -24.78 26.11
CA THR A 546 0.75 -24.87 24.69
C THR A 546 -0.43 -25.82 24.54
N GLY A 547 -1.55 -25.35 23.98
CA GLY A 547 -2.71 -26.19 23.68
C GLY A 547 -2.28 -27.44 22.90
N GLY A 548 -2.88 -28.58 23.23
CA GLY A 548 -2.56 -29.89 22.64
C GLY A 548 -2.79 -29.94 21.13
N ALA A 549 -2.26 -30.99 20.49
CA ALA A 549 -2.50 -31.24 19.08
C ALA A 549 -4.02 -31.34 18.81
N SER A 550 -4.51 -30.55 17.86
CA SER A 550 -5.89 -30.58 17.39
C SER A 550 -5.89 -31.14 15.97
N GLU A 551 -6.88 -31.97 15.63
CA GLU A 551 -7.08 -32.46 14.25
C GLU A 551 -7.46 -31.34 13.27
N GLN A 552 -7.82 -30.15 13.77
CA GLN A 552 -8.19 -28.98 12.95
C GLN A 552 -6.96 -28.11 12.62
N SER A 553 -6.86 -27.71 11.35
CA SER A 553 -5.84 -26.78 10.90
C SER A 553 -6.06 -25.39 11.47
N LEU A 554 -4.98 -24.69 11.80
CA LEU A 554 -5.06 -23.28 12.18
C LEU A 554 -5.06 -22.43 10.91
N LEU A 555 -6.04 -21.54 10.79
CA LEU A 555 -6.11 -20.56 9.73
C LEU A 555 -5.89 -19.16 10.31
N ILE A 556 -5.03 -18.38 9.67
CA ILE A 556 -4.72 -16.99 10.00
C ILE A 556 -5.32 -16.08 8.92
N VAL A 557 -6.07 -15.08 9.34
CA VAL A 557 -6.64 -14.04 8.48
C VAL A 557 -5.76 -12.79 8.57
N PHE A 558 -5.04 -12.46 7.50
CA PHE A 558 -4.11 -11.34 7.49
C PHE A 558 -4.64 -10.14 6.69
N PRO A 559 -4.30 -8.89 7.07
CA PRO A 559 -4.70 -7.71 6.31
C PRO A 559 -4.11 -7.69 4.90
N SER A 560 -4.92 -7.44 3.87
CA SER A 560 -4.40 -7.18 2.53
C SER A 560 -3.64 -5.85 2.48
N LEU A 561 -2.45 -5.83 1.87
CA LEU A 561 -1.71 -4.59 1.64
C LEU A 561 -2.50 -3.61 0.75
N ALA A 562 -3.13 -4.12 -0.31
CA ALA A 562 -3.87 -3.31 -1.25
C ALA A 562 -5.27 -2.97 -0.73
N LEU A 563 -6.02 -3.97 -0.28
CA LEU A 563 -7.45 -3.83 0.00
C LEU A 563 -7.76 -3.53 1.47
N HIS A 564 -6.77 -3.71 2.36
CA HIS A 564 -6.91 -3.52 3.80
C HIS A 564 -8.09 -4.33 4.37
N ASP A 565 -9.02 -3.68 5.07
CA ASP A 565 -10.26 -4.27 5.60
C ASP A 565 -11.41 -4.38 4.58
N GLY A 566 -11.16 -4.06 3.30
CA GLY A 566 -12.17 -4.01 2.23
C GLY A 566 -12.41 -2.60 1.70
N ARG A 567 -12.00 -1.54 2.41
CA ARG A 567 -12.17 -0.14 1.94
C ARG A 567 -11.42 0.20 0.64
N GLY A 568 -10.46 -0.64 0.24
CA GLY A 568 -9.76 -0.54 -1.04
C GLY A 568 -10.42 -1.31 -2.19
N ALA A 569 -11.42 -2.15 -1.93
CA ALA A 569 -11.96 -3.12 -2.89
C ALA A 569 -12.68 -2.49 -4.09
N ASN A 570 -13.22 -1.28 -3.94
CA ASN A 570 -13.93 -0.60 -5.02
C ASN A 570 -13.01 0.26 -5.91
N LYS A 571 -11.68 0.16 -5.75
CA LYS A 571 -10.68 0.92 -6.50
C LYS A 571 -9.98 0.00 -7.51
N PRO A 572 -10.23 0.14 -8.83
CA PRO A 572 -9.75 -0.82 -9.81
C PRO A 572 -8.22 -0.92 -9.92
N TRP A 573 -7.45 0.15 -9.64
CA TRP A 573 -5.99 0.06 -9.55
C TRP A 573 -5.54 -0.90 -8.44
N LEU A 574 -6.22 -0.90 -7.30
CA LEU A 574 -5.88 -1.78 -6.18
C LEU A 574 -6.34 -3.22 -6.42
N GLN A 575 -7.44 -3.43 -7.15
CA GLN A 575 -7.90 -4.75 -7.57
C GLN A 575 -6.94 -5.41 -8.56
N GLU A 576 -6.40 -4.64 -9.51
CA GLU A 576 -5.44 -5.14 -10.51
C GLU A 576 -4.00 -5.16 -10.01
N LEU A 577 -3.67 -4.46 -8.92
CA LEU A 577 -2.35 -4.47 -8.32
C LEU A 577 -2.00 -5.89 -7.85
N PRO A 578 -0.94 -6.53 -8.37
CA PRO A 578 -0.52 -7.83 -7.89
C PRO A 578 -0.12 -7.78 -6.42
N ASP A 579 -0.65 -8.69 -5.62
CA ASP A 579 -0.20 -8.88 -4.24
C ASP A 579 1.32 -9.14 -4.21
N PRO A 580 2.12 -8.42 -3.39
CA PRO A 580 3.58 -8.54 -3.46
C PRO A 580 4.13 -9.94 -3.19
N VAL A 581 3.40 -10.77 -2.43
CA VAL A 581 3.83 -12.11 -2.01
C VAL A 581 3.33 -13.15 -3.01
N SER A 582 2.01 -13.24 -3.21
CA SER A 582 1.35 -14.27 -4.05
C SER A 582 1.25 -13.91 -5.53
N LYS A 583 1.43 -12.63 -5.89
CA LYS A 583 1.24 -12.08 -7.24
C LYS A 583 -0.18 -12.23 -7.80
N ILE A 584 -1.15 -12.56 -6.95
CA ILE A 584 -2.56 -12.68 -7.32
C ILE A 584 -3.23 -11.30 -7.37
N THR A 585 -4.20 -11.15 -8.27
CA THR A 585 -5.03 -9.96 -8.47
C THR A 585 -6.52 -10.35 -8.43
N TRP A 586 -7.43 -9.37 -8.30
CA TRP A 586 -8.89 -9.48 -8.48
C TRP A 586 -9.69 -10.46 -7.59
N HIS A 587 -9.05 -11.37 -6.87
CA HIS A 587 -9.73 -12.32 -5.98
C HIS A 587 -8.87 -12.70 -4.77
N ALA A 588 -9.50 -13.28 -3.73
CA ALA A 588 -8.80 -13.81 -2.56
C ALA A 588 -8.37 -15.27 -2.80
N TRP A 589 -7.50 -15.79 -1.92
CA TRP A 589 -6.93 -17.14 -1.96
C TRP A 589 -6.71 -17.70 -0.56
N VAL A 590 -6.38 -18.99 -0.45
CA VAL A 590 -5.84 -19.61 0.76
C VAL A 590 -4.42 -20.12 0.49
N GLU A 591 -3.47 -19.68 1.30
CA GLU A 591 -2.08 -20.11 1.25
C GLU A 591 -1.93 -21.47 1.95
N VAL A 592 -1.27 -22.41 1.28
CA VAL A 592 -1.02 -23.76 1.74
C VAL A 592 0.46 -24.11 1.56
N HIS A 593 1.10 -24.63 2.60
CA HIS A 593 2.50 -25.08 2.50
C HIS A 593 2.62 -26.30 1.54
N PRO A 594 3.70 -26.43 0.73
CA PRO A 594 3.92 -27.56 -0.17
C PRO A 594 3.77 -28.93 0.49
N GLU A 595 4.29 -29.13 1.70
CA GLU A 595 4.13 -30.42 2.41
C GLU A 595 2.67 -30.72 2.75
N THR A 596 1.90 -29.70 3.17
CA THR A 596 0.48 -29.84 3.47
C THR A 596 -0.31 -30.09 2.19
N ALA A 597 0.01 -29.39 1.11
CA ALA A 597 -0.59 -29.59 -0.20
C ALA A 597 -0.34 -31.00 -0.75
N ALA A 598 0.89 -31.53 -0.60
CA ALA A 598 1.22 -32.89 -0.99
C ALA A 598 0.44 -33.93 -0.18
N LYS A 599 0.38 -33.77 1.15
CA LYS A 599 -0.42 -34.64 2.05
C LYS A 599 -1.90 -34.64 1.67
N TRP A 600 -2.45 -33.50 1.25
CA TRP A 600 -3.86 -33.34 0.89
C TRP A 600 -4.14 -33.48 -0.61
N GLN A 601 -3.13 -33.82 -1.42
CA GLN A 601 -3.21 -33.95 -2.88
C GLN A 601 -3.85 -32.72 -3.54
N LEU A 602 -3.35 -31.53 -3.22
CA LEU A 602 -3.86 -30.26 -3.73
C LEU A 602 -2.99 -29.71 -4.86
N ALA A 603 -3.64 -29.04 -5.81
CA ALA A 603 -3.01 -28.23 -6.84
C ALA A 603 -3.41 -26.76 -6.71
N ASN A 604 -2.59 -25.86 -7.27
CA ASN A 604 -2.94 -24.44 -7.39
C ASN A 604 -4.29 -24.29 -8.13
N GLY A 605 -5.19 -23.51 -7.54
CA GLY A 605 -6.55 -23.29 -8.07
C GLY A 605 -7.61 -24.27 -7.60
N ASP A 606 -7.26 -25.39 -6.94
CA ASP A 606 -8.24 -26.26 -6.29
C ASP A 606 -9.06 -25.45 -5.28
N ILE A 607 -10.37 -25.69 -5.19
CA ILE A 607 -11.24 -25.00 -4.24
C ILE A 607 -11.39 -25.83 -2.96
N LEU A 608 -11.03 -25.22 -1.83
CA LEU A 608 -11.29 -25.74 -0.49
C LEU A 608 -12.51 -25.09 0.12
N LEU A 609 -13.34 -25.89 0.79
CA LEU A 609 -14.36 -25.43 1.72
C LEU A 609 -13.75 -25.38 3.11
N LEU A 610 -13.53 -24.16 3.61
CA LEU A 610 -12.99 -23.88 4.94
C LEU A 610 -14.16 -23.61 5.87
N LYS A 611 -14.33 -24.40 6.93
CA LYS A 611 -15.42 -24.22 7.90
C LYS A 611 -14.87 -23.97 9.30
N SER A 612 -15.29 -22.87 9.91
CA SER A 612 -15.11 -22.58 11.33
C SER A 612 -16.46 -22.73 12.07
N PRO A 613 -16.48 -22.64 13.41
CA PRO A 613 -17.74 -22.56 14.16
C PRO A 613 -18.62 -21.34 13.82
N TYR A 614 -18.05 -20.33 13.15
CA TYR A 614 -18.70 -19.05 12.87
C TYR A 614 -19.24 -18.94 11.44
N GLY A 615 -18.64 -19.66 10.50
CA GLY A 615 -19.02 -19.59 9.09
C GLY A 615 -18.20 -20.51 8.21
N ALA A 616 -18.47 -20.46 6.91
CA ALA A 616 -17.76 -21.24 5.92
C ALA A 616 -17.52 -20.45 4.65
N VAL A 617 -16.34 -20.61 4.06
CA VAL A 617 -15.97 -19.95 2.80
C VAL A 617 -15.35 -20.94 1.82
N ARG A 618 -15.48 -20.64 0.53
CA ARG A 618 -14.87 -21.41 -0.56
C ARG A 618 -13.67 -20.64 -1.09
N ALA A 619 -12.47 -21.16 -0.85
CA ALA A 619 -11.22 -20.47 -1.14
C ALA A 619 -10.37 -21.26 -2.15
N PRO A 620 -9.85 -20.61 -3.21
CA PRO A 620 -8.90 -21.25 -4.10
C PRO A 620 -7.52 -21.36 -3.47
N VAL A 621 -6.89 -22.50 -3.69
CA VAL A 621 -5.56 -22.85 -3.16
C VAL A 621 -4.46 -22.09 -3.89
N TRP A 622 -3.56 -21.50 -3.11
CA TRP A 622 -2.24 -21.03 -3.51
C TRP A 622 -1.17 -21.76 -2.71
N ILE A 623 -0.36 -22.58 -3.38
CA ILE A 623 0.72 -23.36 -2.77
C ILE A 623 1.95 -22.48 -2.70
N THR A 624 2.48 -22.28 -1.49
CA THR A 624 3.65 -21.42 -1.26
C THR A 624 4.49 -21.90 -0.07
N PRO A 625 5.85 -21.90 -0.18
CA PRO A 625 6.72 -22.17 0.96
C PRO A 625 6.70 -21.04 2.01
N GLY A 626 6.06 -19.91 1.71
CA GLY A 626 5.96 -18.74 2.59
C GLY A 626 4.96 -18.88 3.74
N VAL A 627 4.46 -20.08 4.05
CA VAL A 627 3.60 -20.34 5.20
C VAL A 627 4.08 -21.59 5.92
N ARG A 628 4.05 -21.60 7.25
CA ARG A 628 4.46 -22.76 8.05
C ARG A 628 3.62 -24.00 7.69
N PRO A 629 4.21 -25.22 7.67
CA PRO A 629 3.44 -26.46 7.58
C PRO A 629 2.25 -26.49 8.56
N GLU A 630 1.11 -26.97 8.08
CA GLU A 630 -0.15 -27.15 8.83
C GLU A 630 -0.86 -25.84 9.25
N VAL A 631 -0.31 -24.68 8.86
CA VAL A 631 -0.96 -23.36 8.98
C VAL A 631 -1.51 -22.97 7.62
N LEU A 632 -2.72 -22.44 7.61
CA LEU A 632 -3.34 -21.81 6.45
C LEU A 632 -3.36 -20.30 6.62
N ALA A 633 -3.25 -19.54 5.54
CA ALA A 633 -3.37 -18.08 5.61
C ALA A 633 -4.28 -17.53 4.51
N VAL A 634 -5.10 -16.53 4.84
CA VAL A 634 -6.08 -15.91 3.93
C VAL A 634 -6.04 -14.39 4.08
N PRO A 635 -6.02 -13.61 2.98
CA PRO A 635 -6.09 -12.16 3.04
C PRO A 635 -7.52 -11.65 3.30
N THR A 636 -7.66 -10.51 3.97
CA THR A 636 -8.90 -9.73 4.03
C THR A 636 -9.14 -8.90 2.77
N GLY A 637 -10.34 -8.31 2.66
CA GLY A 637 -10.63 -7.21 1.73
C GLY A 637 -11.41 -7.56 0.47
N GLN A 638 -11.78 -8.83 0.29
CA GLN A 638 -12.73 -9.27 -0.76
C GLN A 638 -14.04 -9.77 -0.11
N GLY A 639 -15.02 -10.16 -0.95
CA GLY A 639 -16.28 -10.74 -0.47
C GLY A 639 -17.35 -9.72 -0.10
N HIS A 640 -17.28 -8.52 -0.69
CA HIS A 640 -18.34 -7.55 -0.57
C HIS A 640 -19.63 -8.05 -1.26
N LYS A 641 -20.78 -7.87 -0.62
CA LYS A 641 -22.13 -8.14 -1.16
C LYS A 641 -22.76 -6.87 -1.77
N ALA A 642 -22.18 -5.71 -1.45
CA ALA A 642 -22.50 -4.41 -2.02
C ALA A 642 -21.18 -3.69 -2.41
N TYR A 643 -21.12 -2.36 -2.38
CA TYR A 643 -19.88 -1.58 -2.59
C TYR A 643 -19.41 -1.41 -4.05
N GLY A 644 -20.37 -1.26 -4.96
CA GLY A 644 -20.10 -0.87 -6.35
C GLY A 644 -19.60 -2.01 -7.24
N ARG A 645 -19.38 -1.71 -8.52
CA ARG A 645 -19.12 -2.67 -9.61
C ARG A 645 -17.78 -3.40 -9.47
N TYR A 646 -16.82 -2.80 -8.79
CA TYR A 646 -15.47 -3.36 -8.66
C TYR A 646 -15.32 -4.31 -7.47
N ALA A 647 -16.15 -4.20 -6.42
CA ALA A 647 -16.03 -4.99 -5.20
C ALA A 647 -17.11 -6.07 -5.04
N LYS A 648 -18.33 -5.79 -5.53
CA LYS A 648 -19.51 -6.63 -5.31
C LYS A 648 -19.34 -8.04 -5.87
N ASP A 649 -19.74 -9.02 -5.07
CA ASP A 649 -19.81 -10.46 -5.36
C ASP A 649 -18.48 -11.07 -5.82
N ARG A 650 -17.35 -10.51 -5.37
CA ARG A 650 -16.01 -11.03 -5.67
C ARG A 650 -15.48 -11.94 -4.58
N SER A 651 -15.15 -13.18 -4.97
CA SER A 651 -14.48 -14.17 -4.14
C SER A 651 -15.25 -14.48 -2.85
N PHE A 652 -14.67 -14.24 -1.66
CA PHE A 652 -15.25 -14.57 -0.37
C PHE A 652 -14.73 -13.61 0.69
N ASN A 653 -15.48 -13.46 1.78
CA ASN A 653 -15.14 -12.58 2.89
C ASN A 653 -14.49 -13.38 4.03
N ALA A 654 -13.20 -13.16 4.27
CA ALA A 654 -12.44 -13.84 5.32
C ALA A 654 -12.97 -13.56 6.74
N PHE A 655 -13.63 -12.41 6.96
CA PHE A 655 -14.23 -12.09 8.26
C PHE A 655 -15.39 -13.02 8.65
N GLU A 656 -16.00 -13.74 7.69
CA GLU A 656 -17.06 -14.73 7.97
C GLU A 656 -16.52 -15.96 8.72
N LEU A 657 -15.20 -16.20 8.70
CA LEU A 657 -14.59 -17.31 9.44
C LEU A 657 -14.29 -16.97 10.90
N LEU A 658 -14.31 -15.70 11.30
CA LEU A 658 -13.77 -15.22 12.56
C LEU A 658 -14.85 -15.01 13.64
N SER A 659 -14.47 -15.20 14.90
CA SER A 659 -15.32 -14.96 16.07
C SER A 659 -15.90 -13.56 16.09
N ASP A 660 -17.15 -13.44 16.54
CA ASP A 660 -17.83 -12.19 16.87
C ASP A 660 -17.64 -11.78 18.34
N LYS A 661 -17.05 -12.66 19.16
CA LYS A 661 -16.71 -12.40 20.56
C LYS A 661 -15.29 -11.84 20.70
N PRO A 662 -15.07 -10.88 21.62
CA PRO A 662 -13.74 -10.38 21.92
C PRO A 662 -12.89 -11.47 22.57
N ALA A 663 -11.59 -11.41 22.28
CA ALA A 663 -10.56 -12.17 22.98
C ALA A 663 -10.23 -11.52 24.33
N ASP A 664 -9.37 -12.16 25.14
CA ASP A 664 -9.01 -11.71 26.50
C ASP A 664 -8.39 -10.31 26.54
N PHE A 665 -7.77 -9.87 25.45
CA PHE A 665 -7.19 -8.53 25.31
C PHE A 665 -8.19 -7.47 24.80
N GLY A 666 -9.48 -7.80 24.71
CA GLY A 666 -10.54 -6.90 24.28
C GLY A 666 -10.62 -6.64 22.77
N GLY A 667 -9.70 -7.19 21.97
CA GLY A 667 -9.72 -7.14 20.51
C GLY A 667 -10.34 -8.38 19.86
N ARG A 668 -10.34 -8.44 18.53
CA ARG A 668 -10.79 -9.62 17.76
C ARG A 668 -9.60 -10.56 17.50
N ALA A 669 -9.81 -11.86 17.66
CA ALA A 669 -8.86 -12.85 17.16
C ALA A 669 -9.02 -13.00 15.64
N PHE A 670 -7.90 -12.95 14.92
CA PHE A 670 -7.83 -13.19 13.47
C PHE A 670 -7.21 -14.54 13.13
N ALA A 671 -6.98 -15.38 14.13
CA ALA A 671 -6.67 -16.80 13.95
C ALA A 671 -7.87 -17.64 14.40
N VAL A 672 -8.18 -18.69 13.64
CA VAL A 672 -9.32 -19.59 13.90
C VAL A 672 -8.99 -21.01 13.46
N ARG A 673 -9.52 -22.01 14.18
CA ARG A 673 -9.43 -23.41 13.76
C ARG A 673 -10.49 -23.71 12.72
N VAL A 674 -10.08 -24.40 11.65
CA VAL A 674 -10.97 -24.77 10.55
C VAL A 674 -10.90 -26.25 10.24
N SER A 675 -12.04 -26.80 9.83
CA SER A 675 -12.07 -28.05 9.07
C SER A 675 -11.93 -27.72 7.58
N VAL A 676 -11.19 -28.56 6.87
CA VAL A 676 -10.84 -28.35 5.45
C VAL A 676 -11.43 -29.49 4.64
N VAL A 677 -12.20 -29.15 3.61
CA VAL A 677 -12.79 -30.13 2.68
C VAL A 677 -12.44 -29.76 1.25
N LYS A 678 -11.78 -30.66 0.51
CA LYS A 678 -11.57 -30.51 -0.94
C LYS A 678 -12.91 -30.66 -1.66
N THR A 679 -13.30 -29.66 -2.44
CA THR A 679 -14.63 -29.63 -3.07
C THR A 679 -14.70 -30.37 -4.40
N GLY A 680 -13.55 -30.58 -5.05
CA GLY A 680 -13.48 -31.08 -6.43
C GLY A 680 -13.55 -29.98 -7.50
N ASP A 681 -13.92 -28.75 -7.12
CA ASP A 681 -13.94 -27.62 -8.03
C ASP A 681 -12.55 -27.01 -8.20
N HIS A 682 -12.32 -26.37 -9.36
CA HIS A 682 -11.06 -25.71 -9.70
C HIS A 682 -11.34 -24.35 -10.34
N ARG A 683 -10.45 -23.37 -10.09
CA ARG A 683 -10.42 -22.12 -10.85
C ARG A 683 -9.00 -21.78 -11.30
N ARG A 684 -8.91 -21.12 -12.45
CA ARG A 684 -7.67 -20.45 -12.85
C ARG A 684 -7.48 -19.18 -12.02
N LEU A 685 -6.29 -19.01 -11.47
CA LEU A 685 -5.93 -17.83 -10.67
C LEU A 685 -5.48 -16.69 -11.59
N ALA A 686 -5.88 -15.47 -11.27
CA ALA A 686 -5.41 -14.24 -11.91
C ALA A 686 -4.06 -13.81 -11.32
N THR A 687 -3.05 -14.68 -11.45
CA THR A 687 -1.68 -14.41 -11.00
C THR A 687 -0.82 -13.91 -12.15
N VAL A 688 0.04 -12.92 -11.86
CA VAL A 688 1.09 -12.47 -12.79
C VAL A 688 2.39 -13.23 -12.60
N GLU A 689 2.45 -14.17 -11.65
CA GLU A 689 3.63 -15.00 -11.42
C GLU A 689 3.94 -15.87 -12.66
N GLY A 690 5.21 -15.85 -13.03
CA GLY A 690 5.79 -16.75 -14.03
C GLY A 690 6.37 -17.98 -13.34
N ASP A 691 7.68 -17.94 -13.14
CA ASP A 691 8.42 -18.89 -12.32
C ASP A 691 8.71 -18.24 -10.97
N ALA A 692 8.53 -19.00 -9.88
CA ALA A 692 8.80 -18.53 -8.53
C ALA A 692 10.30 -18.54 -8.19
N ARG A 693 11.14 -19.10 -9.06
CA ARG A 693 12.60 -19.17 -8.98
C ARG A 693 13.24 -18.30 -10.07
N GLU A 694 14.41 -17.79 -9.75
CA GLU A 694 15.19 -16.94 -10.66
C GLU A 694 15.95 -17.78 -11.71
N GLN A 695 16.25 -19.05 -11.40
CA GLN A 695 16.87 -20.04 -12.29
C GLN A 695 18.34 -19.76 -12.66
N GLY A 696 19.07 -19.00 -11.84
CA GLY A 696 20.49 -18.70 -12.04
C GLY A 696 20.76 -17.80 -13.26
N ARG A 697 19.85 -16.87 -13.58
CA ARG A 697 19.84 -16.09 -14.84
C ARG A 697 20.37 -14.66 -14.69
N GLY A 698 20.94 -14.31 -13.53
CA GLY A 698 21.44 -12.97 -13.25
C GLY A 698 20.38 -11.86 -13.30
N ILE A 699 19.09 -12.19 -13.08
CA ILE A 699 17.99 -11.21 -13.04
C ILE A 699 18.05 -10.40 -11.75
N ILE A 700 18.46 -11.04 -10.65
CA ILE A 700 18.73 -10.40 -9.37
C ILE A 700 20.00 -10.94 -8.74
N GLU A 701 20.96 -10.04 -8.55
CA GLU A 701 22.21 -10.35 -7.86
C GLU A 701 22.11 -10.11 -6.35
N VAL A 702 22.72 -11.03 -5.58
CA VAL A 702 22.75 -11.02 -4.12
C VAL A 702 24.19 -11.11 -3.62
N LEU A 703 24.58 -10.21 -2.72
CA LEU A 703 25.92 -10.16 -2.13
C LEU A 703 25.88 -10.40 -0.61
N PRO A 704 26.75 -11.26 -0.08
CA PRO A 704 27.05 -11.30 1.34
C PRO A 704 27.58 -9.95 1.83
N LEU A 705 27.12 -9.47 2.99
CA LEU A 705 27.61 -8.22 3.60
C LEU A 705 29.14 -8.20 3.76
N ALA A 706 29.74 -9.34 4.10
CA ALA A 706 31.19 -9.46 4.26
C ALA A 706 31.96 -9.26 2.95
N GLU A 707 31.36 -9.56 1.80
CA GLU A 707 31.94 -9.36 0.48
C GLU A 707 31.66 -7.95 -0.03
N ALA A 708 30.43 -7.46 0.13
CA ALA A 708 30.05 -6.09 -0.20
C ALA A 708 31.00 -5.06 0.46
N ARG A 709 31.38 -5.28 1.73
CA ARG A 709 32.35 -4.43 2.46
C ARG A 709 33.77 -4.45 1.90
N LYS A 710 34.13 -5.43 1.09
CA LYS A 710 35.47 -5.55 0.48
C LYS A 710 35.53 -4.94 -0.92
N LEU A 711 34.37 -4.65 -1.53
CA LEU A 711 34.31 -4.06 -2.86
C LEU A 711 34.95 -2.67 -2.84
N LYS A 712 35.81 -2.41 -3.84
CA LYS A 712 36.46 -1.11 -4.05
C LYS A 712 35.92 -0.49 -5.34
N GLY A 713 36.04 0.82 -5.49
CA GLY A 713 35.72 1.51 -6.74
C GLY A 713 36.43 0.85 -7.94
N GLY A 714 35.68 0.57 -9.01
CA GLY A 714 36.16 -0.13 -10.21
C GLY A 714 36.13 -1.66 -10.13
N ALA A 715 35.67 -2.26 -9.03
CA ALA A 715 35.35 -3.68 -8.99
C ALA A 715 33.98 -3.93 -9.62
N HIS A 716 33.90 -4.87 -10.57
CA HIS A 716 32.66 -5.29 -11.21
C HIS A 716 32.49 -6.81 -11.04
N PRO A 717 31.97 -7.27 -9.88
CA PRO A 717 31.89 -8.69 -9.54
C PRO A 717 30.91 -9.47 -10.41
N PHE A 718 29.98 -8.78 -11.08
CA PHE A 718 28.94 -9.36 -11.95
C PHE A 718 29.23 -9.19 -13.44
N GLU A 719 30.43 -8.77 -13.80
CA GLU A 719 30.83 -8.67 -15.20
C GLU A 719 31.06 -10.09 -15.73
N GLU A 720 30.12 -10.61 -16.54
CA GLU A 720 30.27 -11.94 -17.13
C GLU A 720 31.50 -11.97 -18.06
N ARG A 721 32.41 -12.88 -17.74
CA ARG A 721 33.57 -13.24 -18.54
C ARG A 721 33.38 -14.67 -19.02
N GLU A 722 32.85 -14.85 -20.21
CA GLU A 722 33.18 -15.99 -21.09
C GLU A 722 32.55 -15.81 -22.49
N ALA A 723 33.18 -14.95 -23.30
CA ALA A 723 33.05 -15.03 -24.75
C ALA A 723 34.36 -15.64 -25.30
N PRO A 724 34.30 -16.63 -26.21
CA PRO A 724 35.49 -17.09 -26.92
C PRO A 724 36.23 -15.91 -27.56
N ALA A 725 37.57 -15.94 -27.67
CA ALA A 725 38.36 -14.80 -28.16
C ALA A 725 37.88 -14.23 -29.52
N TYR A 726 37.36 -15.08 -30.42
CA TYR A 726 36.78 -14.64 -31.70
C TYR A 726 35.43 -13.92 -31.52
N ALA A 727 34.64 -14.33 -30.53
CA ALA A 727 33.39 -13.69 -30.16
C ALA A 727 33.66 -12.38 -29.43
N ASP A 728 34.69 -12.30 -28.58
CA ASP A 728 35.16 -11.05 -27.97
C ASP A 728 35.56 -10.01 -29.04
N GLU A 729 36.28 -10.44 -30.07
CA GLU A 729 36.72 -9.53 -31.13
C GLU A 729 35.57 -9.09 -32.04
N ALA A 730 34.66 -10.01 -32.39
CA ALA A 730 33.41 -9.67 -33.08
C ALA A 730 32.50 -8.78 -32.23
N LEU A 731 32.38 -9.06 -30.93
CA LEU A 731 31.63 -8.26 -29.96
C LEU A 731 32.27 -6.90 -29.77
N LYS A 732 33.60 -6.77 -29.73
CA LYS A 732 34.29 -5.47 -29.64
C LYS A 732 34.09 -4.64 -30.90
N GLN A 733 34.31 -5.22 -32.09
CA GLN A 733 34.09 -4.51 -33.35
C GLN A 733 32.62 -4.12 -33.52
N TRP A 734 31.69 -5.02 -33.22
CA TRP A 734 30.27 -4.74 -33.21
C TRP A 734 29.91 -3.72 -32.13
N ALA A 735 30.44 -3.83 -30.92
CA ALA A 735 30.22 -2.91 -29.81
C ALA A 735 30.80 -1.51 -30.09
N GLU A 736 31.89 -1.37 -30.82
CA GLU A 736 32.45 -0.09 -31.27
C GLU A 736 31.56 0.53 -32.36
N ALA A 737 31.13 -0.26 -33.35
CA ALA A 737 30.19 0.18 -34.37
C ALA A 737 28.83 0.58 -33.77
N GLN A 738 28.34 -0.20 -32.81
CA GLN A 738 27.11 0.06 -32.06
C GLN A 738 27.30 1.18 -31.03
N HIS A 739 28.48 1.38 -30.43
CA HIS A 739 28.76 2.54 -29.57
C HIS A 739 28.68 3.83 -30.36
N LYS A 740 29.27 3.83 -31.56
CA LYS A 740 29.13 4.93 -32.51
C LYS A 740 27.66 5.16 -32.89
N GLN A 741 26.85 4.12 -33.04
CA GLN A 741 25.40 4.24 -33.33
C GLN A 741 24.55 4.66 -32.12
N ALA A 742 24.80 4.14 -30.93
CA ALA A 742 24.13 4.51 -29.69
C ALA A 742 24.43 5.97 -29.31
N SER A 743 25.62 6.47 -29.67
CA SER A 743 25.91 7.91 -29.59
C SER A 743 25.21 8.75 -30.65
N LEU A 744 24.61 8.19 -31.72
CA LEU A 744 23.89 8.97 -32.73
C LEU A 744 22.59 9.58 -32.20
N GLY A 745 22.01 9.04 -31.12
CA GLY A 745 20.94 9.71 -30.39
C GLY A 745 21.46 11.03 -29.79
N ASN A 746 22.58 10.97 -29.07
CA ASN A 746 23.14 12.15 -28.43
C ASN A 746 24.08 12.92 -29.38
N TYR A 747 23.55 13.93 -30.08
CA TYR A 747 24.35 14.86 -30.88
C TYR A 747 25.45 15.51 -30.02
N ALA A 748 26.66 14.94 -30.04
CA ALA A 748 27.89 15.41 -29.41
C ALA A 748 27.91 15.54 -27.87
N GLY A 749 27.06 14.84 -27.11
CA GLY A 749 27.05 14.93 -25.64
C GLY A 749 26.44 16.24 -25.10
N ALA A 750 25.84 17.05 -25.98
CA ALA A 750 25.24 18.34 -25.64
C ALA A 750 23.90 18.21 -24.89
N LEU A 751 23.30 17.01 -24.88
CA LEU A 751 22.04 16.73 -24.20
C LEU A 751 22.24 15.78 -23.00
N PRO A 752 21.37 15.87 -21.98
CA PRO A 752 21.31 14.89 -20.89
C PRO A 752 21.21 13.46 -21.40
N ARG A 753 21.78 12.51 -20.65
CA ARG A 753 21.58 11.08 -20.84
C ARG A 753 20.79 10.53 -19.67
N TRP A 754 19.48 10.41 -19.83
CA TRP A 754 18.61 9.94 -18.76
C TRP A 754 18.90 8.50 -18.38
N GLY A 755 19.11 8.26 -17.09
CA GLY A 755 19.32 6.93 -16.53
C GLY A 755 18.61 6.75 -15.21
N MET A 756 18.61 5.51 -14.73
CA MET A 756 18.01 5.14 -13.46
C MET A 756 18.93 4.18 -12.71
N ALA A 757 19.05 4.37 -11.40
CA ALA A 757 19.70 3.42 -10.51
C ALA A 757 18.65 2.81 -9.58
N ILE A 758 18.66 1.49 -9.42
CA ILE A 758 17.73 0.76 -8.56
C ILE A 758 18.50 -0.03 -7.51
N ASP A 759 18.44 0.40 -6.26
CA ASP A 759 19.10 -0.27 -5.13
C ASP A 759 18.23 -1.40 -4.57
N LEU A 760 18.60 -2.65 -4.87
CA LEU A 760 17.84 -3.83 -4.44
C LEU A 760 18.00 -4.13 -2.94
N SER A 761 18.99 -3.52 -2.27
CA SER A 761 19.07 -3.53 -0.80
C SER A 761 18.00 -2.65 -0.16
N LYS A 762 17.46 -1.68 -0.91
CA LYS A 762 16.39 -0.78 -0.46
C LYS A 762 15.01 -1.23 -0.97
N CYS A 763 14.93 -2.04 -2.01
CA CYS A 763 13.65 -2.46 -2.56
C CYS A 763 12.96 -3.48 -1.65
N THR A 764 11.81 -3.09 -1.08
CA THR A 764 11.00 -3.98 -0.22
C THR A 764 9.96 -4.76 -1.02
N GLY A 765 9.61 -4.32 -2.23
CA GLY A 765 8.56 -4.93 -3.06
C GLY A 765 7.14 -4.38 -2.81
N CYS A 766 6.97 -3.28 -2.08
CA CYS A 766 5.67 -2.71 -1.69
C CYS A 766 4.72 -2.29 -2.84
N SER A 767 5.19 -2.29 -4.09
CA SER A 767 4.39 -1.99 -5.30
C SER A 767 3.75 -0.59 -5.37
N ALA A 768 4.13 0.34 -4.50
CA ALA A 768 3.72 1.75 -4.59
C ALA A 768 4.11 2.40 -5.92
N CYS A 769 5.28 2.02 -6.45
CA CYS A 769 5.78 2.47 -7.74
C CYS A 769 4.93 2.00 -8.93
N VAL A 770 4.28 0.85 -8.82
CA VAL A 770 3.36 0.32 -9.87
C VAL A 770 2.12 1.19 -9.92
N THR A 771 1.44 1.38 -8.79
CA THR A 771 0.23 2.22 -8.70
C THR A 771 0.50 3.67 -9.12
N ALA A 772 1.65 4.22 -8.72
CA ALA A 772 2.05 5.56 -9.15
C ALA A 772 2.28 5.65 -10.67
N CYS A 773 2.77 4.57 -11.30
CA CYS A 773 2.92 4.50 -12.76
C CYS A 773 1.56 4.47 -13.48
N TYR A 774 0.59 3.70 -12.93
CA TYR A 774 -0.80 3.71 -13.39
C TYR A 774 -1.41 5.11 -13.36
N ALA A 775 -1.31 5.79 -12.22
CA ALA A 775 -1.86 7.12 -12.01
C ALA A 775 -1.22 8.19 -12.90
N GLU A 776 0.11 8.18 -13.03
CA GLU A 776 0.83 9.21 -13.76
C GLU A 776 0.71 9.07 -15.29
N ASN A 777 0.66 7.83 -15.79
CA ASN A 777 0.80 7.54 -17.22
C ASN A 777 -0.50 7.03 -17.86
N ASN A 778 -1.66 7.23 -17.22
CA ASN A 778 -2.96 6.83 -17.77
C ASN A 778 -2.98 5.34 -18.17
N LEU A 779 -2.51 4.43 -17.31
CA LEU A 779 -2.56 3.00 -17.62
C LEU A 779 -3.96 2.45 -17.34
N ALA A 780 -4.52 1.74 -18.32
CA ALA A 780 -5.83 1.13 -18.22
C ALA A 780 -5.80 -0.07 -17.26
N THR A 781 -6.86 -0.20 -16.46
CA THR A 781 -7.17 -1.46 -15.78
C THR A 781 -7.94 -2.37 -16.73
N VAL A 782 -7.52 -3.63 -16.85
CA VAL A 782 -8.03 -4.55 -17.88
C VAL A 782 -9.02 -5.59 -17.35
N GLY A 783 -9.05 -5.81 -16.04
CA GLY A 783 -9.96 -6.77 -15.42
C GLY A 783 -9.41 -8.19 -15.32
N GLU A 784 -10.01 -8.98 -14.42
CA GLU A 784 -9.56 -10.34 -14.07
C GLU A 784 -9.37 -11.26 -15.29
N GLU A 785 -10.34 -11.27 -16.20
CA GLU A 785 -10.34 -12.13 -17.38
C GLU A 785 -9.08 -11.90 -18.25
N LEU A 786 -8.68 -10.65 -18.42
CA LEU A 786 -7.51 -10.30 -19.24
C LEU A 786 -6.20 -10.54 -18.48
N VAL A 787 -6.18 -10.37 -17.16
CA VAL A 787 -5.02 -10.77 -16.34
C VAL A 787 -4.79 -12.28 -16.41
N VAL A 788 -5.84 -13.10 -16.31
CA VAL A 788 -5.76 -14.56 -16.48
C VAL A 788 -5.18 -14.95 -17.86
N ARG A 789 -5.44 -14.13 -18.88
CA ARG A 789 -4.87 -14.28 -20.24
C ARG A 789 -3.48 -13.66 -20.42
N ARG A 790 -2.87 -13.14 -19.35
CA ARG A 790 -1.57 -12.44 -19.34
C ARG A 790 -1.55 -11.20 -20.24
N ARG A 791 -2.61 -10.37 -20.14
CA ARG A 791 -2.82 -9.15 -20.94
C ARG A 791 -2.97 -7.89 -20.07
N GLN A 792 -2.39 -7.90 -18.88
CA GLN A 792 -2.34 -6.74 -17.99
C GLN A 792 -1.56 -5.57 -18.60
N MET A 793 -1.92 -4.32 -18.26
CA MET A 793 -1.29 -3.11 -18.77
C MET A 793 -0.41 -2.42 -17.71
N SER A 794 0.56 -3.17 -17.14
CA SER A 794 1.40 -2.69 -16.04
C SER A 794 2.84 -2.39 -16.49
N TRP A 795 3.20 -1.14 -16.75
CA TRP A 795 4.52 -0.76 -17.30
C TRP A 795 5.72 -1.09 -16.40
N MET A 796 5.47 -1.34 -15.12
CA MET A 796 6.44 -1.83 -14.14
C MET A 796 5.82 -3.04 -13.44
N ARG A 797 6.62 -4.06 -13.19
CA ARG A 797 6.23 -5.24 -12.42
C ARG A 797 7.25 -5.50 -11.32
N ILE A 798 6.78 -5.93 -10.16
CA ILE A 798 7.65 -6.32 -9.06
C ILE A 798 7.77 -7.84 -9.09
N GLU A 799 8.92 -8.34 -9.51
CA GLU A 799 9.22 -9.77 -9.49
C GLU A 799 9.61 -10.21 -8.08
N ARG A 800 9.26 -11.44 -7.72
CA ARG A 800 9.64 -12.09 -6.46
C ARG A 800 10.18 -13.46 -6.78
N TYR A 801 11.37 -13.76 -6.27
CA TYR A 801 11.97 -15.09 -6.35
C TYR A 801 12.19 -15.64 -4.95
N TYR A 802 11.86 -16.91 -4.71
CA TYR A 802 12.13 -17.58 -3.44
C TYR A 802 13.61 -18.00 -3.41
N THR A 803 14.22 -17.93 -2.23
CA THR A 803 15.59 -18.38 -1.99
C THR A 803 15.59 -19.41 -0.86
N GLY A 804 16.49 -20.40 -0.91
CA GLY A 804 16.48 -21.50 0.05
C GLY A 804 15.20 -22.35 0.01
N GLY A 805 15.00 -23.21 1.01
CA GLY A 805 13.98 -24.28 0.98
C GLY A 805 14.49 -25.46 0.16
N GLY A 806 14.39 -26.68 0.70
CA GLY A 806 15.01 -27.85 0.08
C GLY A 806 14.52 -28.12 -1.34
N ASP A 807 15.47 -28.26 -2.25
CA ASP A 807 15.35 -29.00 -3.50
C ASP A 807 14.88 -30.43 -3.22
N ALA A 808 14.43 -31.15 -4.26
CA ALA A 808 14.13 -32.58 -4.22
C ALA A 808 15.30 -33.45 -3.68
N ASP A 809 16.47 -32.84 -3.50
CA ASP A 809 17.76 -33.44 -3.13
C ASP A 809 18.14 -33.25 -1.65
N GLY A 810 17.27 -32.64 -0.83
CA GLY A 810 17.42 -32.67 0.63
C GLY A 810 18.51 -31.78 1.24
N ARG A 811 19.09 -30.82 0.49
CA ARG A 811 20.04 -29.83 1.01
C ARG A 811 19.32 -28.54 1.44
N GLY A 812 18.59 -28.59 2.56
CA GLY A 812 17.69 -27.52 3.00
C GLY A 812 18.37 -26.30 3.63
N GLY A 813 18.28 -25.14 2.97
CA GLY A 813 18.50 -23.81 3.56
C GLY A 813 17.20 -23.18 4.10
N LYS A 814 17.30 -22.15 4.97
CA LYS A 814 16.12 -21.38 5.44
C LYS A 814 15.45 -20.68 4.24
N VAL A 815 14.13 -20.77 4.13
CA VAL A 815 13.35 -20.11 3.06
C VAL A 815 13.41 -18.59 3.23
N GLY A 816 13.61 -17.88 2.13
CA GLY A 816 13.58 -16.43 2.02
C GLY A 816 13.02 -16.00 0.66
N ALA A 817 13.08 -14.70 0.38
CA ALA A 817 12.73 -14.18 -0.94
C ALA A 817 13.53 -12.93 -1.28
N VAL A 818 13.70 -12.70 -2.58
CA VAL A 818 14.28 -11.48 -3.14
C VAL A 818 13.30 -10.87 -4.13
N VAL A 819 13.37 -9.55 -4.28
CA VAL A 819 12.45 -8.80 -5.14
C VAL A 819 13.20 -7.84 -6.04
N THR A 820 12.74 -7.69 -7.28
CA THR A 820 13.30 -6.73 -8.23
C THR A 820 12.20 -6.07 -9.06
N PRO A 821 12.20 -4.74 -9.21
CA PRO A 821 11.32 -4.06 -10.14
C PRO A 821 11.84 -4.20 -11.58
N MET A 822 11.00 -4.75 -12.45
CA MET A 822 11.27 -4.88 -13.87
C MET A 822 10.39 -3.93 -14.69
N LEU A 823 11.03 -3.12 -15.53
CA LEU A 823 10.41 -2.08 -16.36
C LEU A 823 11.19 -1.94 -17.68
N CYS A 824 10.75 -1.04 -18.56
CA CYS A 824 11.54 -0.74 -19.75
C CYS A 824 12.91 -0.16 -19.38
N GLN A 825 13.94 -0.91 -19.74
CA GLN A 825 15.35 -0.64 -19.46
C GLN A 825 15.94 0.56 -20.22
N GLN A 826 15.17 1.16 -21.14
CA GLN A 826 15.64 2.19 -22.09
C GLN A 826 17.00 1.84 -22.71
N CYS A 827 17.11 0.60 -23.22
CA CYS A 827 18.30 0.06 -23.86
C CYS A 827 18.87 1.01 -24.90
N GLY A 828 20.16 1.36 -24.81
CA GLY A 828 20.86 2.14 -25.86
C GLY A 828 21.02 1.37 -27.17
N THR A 829 21.12 0.04 -27.11
CA THR A 829 21.02 -0.86 -28.27
C THR A 829 19.67 -1.58 -28.19
N ALA A 830 18.57 -0.86 -28.40
CA ALA A 830 17.23 -1.40 -28.20
C ALA A 830 16.81 -2.40 -29.28
N PRO A 831 16.69 -3.71 -29.00
CA PRO A 831 16.26 -4.70 -30.00
C PRO A 831 14.80 -4.49 -30.46
N CYS A 832 14.00 -3.81 -29.63
CA CYS A 832 12.59 -3.54 -29.92
C CYS A 832 12.34 -2.43 -30.94
N GLU A 833 13.36 -1.65 -31.33
CA GLU A 833 13.26 -0.58 -32.33
C GLU A 833 13.40 -1.05 -33.78
N PRO A 834 14.49 -1.72 -34.20
CA PRO A 834 14.70 -2.08 -35.61
C PRO A 834 13.62 -3.02 -36.15
N VAL A 835 12.91 -3.74 -35.27
CA VAL A 835 11.80 -4.63 -35.62
C VAL A 835 10.47 -3.89 -35.83
N CYS A 836 10.41 -2.58 -35.60
CA CYS A 836 9.21 -1.78 -35.83
C CYS A 836 9.18 -1.29 -37.29
N PRO A 837 8.31 -1.82 -38.16
CA PRO A 837 8.32 -1.48 -39.60
C PRO A 837 7.90 -0.04 -39.91
N VAL A 838 7.34 0.66 -38.92
CA VAL A 838 6.79 2.00 -39.06
C VAL A 838 7.52 3.04 -38.20
N TYR A 839 8.61 2.65 -37.54
CA TYR A 839 9.41 3.52 -36.66
C TYR A 839 8.61 4.18 -35.53
N ALA A 840 7.61 3.47 -34.99
CA ALA A 840 6.86 3.92 -33.81
C ALA A 840 7.70 3.83 -32.53
N ALA A 841 8.72 2.96 -32.50
CA ALA A 841 9.73 2.90 -31.46
C ALA A 841 11.06 3.39 -32.04
N TYR A 842 11.73 4.32 -31.37
CA TYR A 842 12.93 5.00 -31.85
C TYR A 842 13.72 5.60 -30.68
N HIS A 843 15.01 5.86 -30.83
CA HIS A 843 15.79 6.62 -29.84
C HIS A 843 15.57 8.13 -29.97
N THR A 844 15.27 8.79 -28.85
CA THR A 844 15.27 10.26 -28.78
C THR A 844 16.70 10.80 -28.66
N PRO A 845 16.89 12.11 -28.95
CA PRO A 845 18.23 12.69 -28.87
C PRO A 845 18.87 12.67 -27.47
N ASP A 846 18.05 12.69 -26.43
CA ASP A 846 18.47 12.61 -25.02
C ASP A 846 18.53 11.16 -24.49
N GLY A 847 18.59 10.17 -25.39
CA GLY A 847 18.88 8.78 -25.04
C GLY A 847 17.70 7.97 -24.51
N LEU A 848 16.46 8.48 -24.59
CA LEU A 848 15.28 7.68 -24.24
C LEU A 848 14.89 6.78 -25.39
N ASN A 849 14.42 5.58 -25.07
CA ASN A 849 13.66 4.81 -26.04
C ASN A 849 12.27 5.46 -26.15
N GLY A 850 11.96 6.12 -27.26
CA GLY A 850 10.66 6.73 -27.55
C GLY A 850 9.61 5.69 -27.95
N GLN A 851 8.36 5.94 -27.58
CA GLN A 851 7.19 5.22 -28.11
C GLN A 851 6.19 6.26 -28.61
N VAL A 852 6.01 6.31 -29.93
CA VAL A 852 5.03 7.17 -30.59
C VAL A 852 3.75 6.36 -30.78
N TYR A 853 2.74 6.64 -29.96
CA TYR A 853 1.54 5.82 -29.87
C TYR A 853 0.73 5.80 -31.18
N ASN A 854 0.48 6.98 -31.77
CA ASN A 854 -0.27 7.15 -33.01
C ASN A 854 0.42 6.60 -34.27
N ARG A 855 1.72 6.30 -34.21
CA ARG A 855 2.45 5.65 -35.31
C ARG A 855 2.40 4.12 -35.24
N CYS A 856 2.05 3.56 -34.08
CA CYS A 856 2.06 2.11 -33.88
C CYS A 856 0.90 1.44 -34.62
N VAL A 857 1.21 0.56 -35.57
CA VAL A 857 0.21 -0.22 -36.33
C VAL A 857 -0.05 -1.62 -35.74
N GLY A 858 0.42 -1.88 -34.52
CA GLY A 858 0.06 -3.10 -33.78
C GLY A 858 0.66 -4.42 -34.27
N THR A 859 1.82 -4.42 -34.95
CA THR A 859 2.48 -5.66 -35.38
C THR A 859 2.95 -6.54 -34.22
N ARG A 860 3.15 -5.95 -33.03
CA ARG A 860 3.58 -6.59 -31.77
C ARG A 860 4.99 -7.18 -31.75
N TYR A 861 5.76 -7.11 -32.84
CA TYR A 861 7.12 -7.66 -32.89
C TYR A 861 8.06 -7.01 -31.85
N CYS A 862 7.90 -5.71 -31.57
CA CYS A 862 8.70 -5.04 -30.55
C CYS A 862 8.59 -5.66 -29.15
N ALA A 863 7.46 -6.31 -28.80
CA ALA A 863 7.34 -7.06 -27.55
C ALA A 863 8.07 -8.41 -27.60
N ASN A 864 8.02 -9.11 -28.72
CA ASN A 864 8.74 -10.37 -28.90
C ASN A 864 10.26 -10.16 -28.77
N ASN A 865 10.79 -9.14 -29.45
CA ASN A 865 12.24 -8.87 -29.48
C ASN A 865 12.75 -8.16 -28.21
N CYS A 866 11.86 -7.67 -27.34
CA CYS A 866 12.27 -7.15 -26.04
C CYS A 866 12.60 -8.32 -25.10
N PRO A 867 13.87 -8.49 -24.64
CA PRO A 867 14.23 -9.62 -23.78
C PRO A 867 13.50 -9.55 -22.45
N TYR A 868 13.27 -8.35 -21.94
CA TYR A 868 12.55 -8.11 -20.68
C TYR A 868 11.04 -8.25 -20.78
N LYS A 869 10.43 -8.35 -21.98
CA LYS A 869 8.95 -8.44 -22.15
C LYS A 869 8.17 -7.33 -21.42
N VAL A 870 8.64 -6.09 -21.52
CA VAL A 870 8.07 -4.89 -20.86
C VAL A 870 7.41 -3.92 -21.85
N ARG A 871 6.92 -4.47 -22.96
CA ARG A 871 6.09 -3.79 -23.96
C ARG A 871 4.69 -4.38 -23.86
N TYR A 872 3.71 -3.54 -23.60
CA TYR A 872 2.33 -3.94 -23.31
C TYR A 872 1.43 -3.53 -24.46
N PHE A 873 0.53 -4.41 -24.88
CA PHE A 873 -0.29 -4.20 -26.07
C PHE A 873 -1.74 -3.94 -25.68
N ASN A 874 -2.32 -2.86 -26.21
CA ASN A 874 -3.75 -2.58 -26.07
C ASN A 874 -4.57 -3.53 -26.95
N TRP A 875 -5.08 -4.61 -26.36
CA TRP A 875 -5.90 -5.62 -27.07
C TRP A 875 -7.28 -5.10 -27.44
N TYR A 876 -7.84 -4.25 -26.59
CA TYR A 876 -9.18 -3.66 -26.72
C TYR A 876 -9.06 -2.14 -26.59
N ASN A 877 -10.15 -1.43 -26.88
CA ASN A 877 -10.20 -0.01 -26.63
C ASN A 877 -10.68 0.23 -25.19
N PHE A 878 -9.73 0.46 -24.28
CA PHE A 878 -10.04 0.69 -22.87
C PHE A 878 -10.57 2.11 -22.59
N ALA A 879 -10.49 3.00 -23.59
CA ALA A 879 -10.92 4.40 -23.48
C ALA A 879 -12.29 4.66 -24.13
N GLU A 880 -12.91 3.65 -24.74
CA GLU A 880 -14.21 3.78 -25.42
C GLU A 880 -15.34 3.94 -24.39
N PRO A 881 -16.07 5.08 -24.39
CA PRO A 881 -17.16 5.29 -23.45
C PRO A 881 -18.29 4.28 -23.62
N GLY A 882 -18.68 3.59 -22.54
CA GLY A 882 -19.68 2.53 -22.57
C GLY A 882 -19.23 1.24 -23.27
N GLY A 883 -17.94 1.14 -23.65
CA GLY A 883 -17.36 -0.08 -24.21
C GLY A 883 -17.27 -1.21 -23.17
N GLU A 884 -17.28 -2.45 -23.65
CA GLU A 884 -17.17 -3.65 -22.78
C GLU A 884 -15.95 -3.62 -21.85
N TRP A 885 -14.85 -3.05 -22.32
CA TRP A 885 -13.56 -2.98 -21.63
C TRP A 885 -13.24 -1.57 -21.11
N GLU A 886 -14.22 -0.69 -20.97
CA GLU A 886 -13.99 0.69 -20.52
C GLU A 886 -13.29 0.72 -19.15
N SER A 887 -12.12 1.35 -19.09
CA SER A 887 -11.32 1.49 -17.87
C SER A 887 -11.65 2.75 -17.07
N TRP A 888 -12.25 3.76 -17.69
CA TRP A 888 -12.48 5.07 -17.09
C TRP A 888 -13.89 5.61 -17.33
N PRO A 889 -14.94 4.89 -16.89
CA PRO A 889 -16.31 5.39 -16.95
C PRO A 889 -16.45 6.73 -16.21
N ASP A 890 -17.19 7.67 -16.77
CA ASP A 890 -17.44 8.99 -16.16
C ASP A 890 -17.96 8.86 -14.71
N PRO A 891 -17.41 9.62 -13.73
CA PRO A 891 -16.38 10.66 -13.85
C PRO A 891 -14.92 10.18 -13.68
N LEU A 892 -14.64 8.87 -13.70
CA LEU A 892 -13.31 8.31 -13.45
C LEU A 892 -12.26 8.77 -14.48
N ASN A 893 -12.68 9.14 -15.68
CA ASN A 893 -11.86 9.79 -16.71
C ASN A 893 -11.26 11.13 -16.26
N LEU A 894 -11.85 11.83 -15.29
CA LEU A 894 -11.29 13.10 -14.77
C LEU A 894 -9.94 12.93 -14.06
N GLN A 895 -9.56 11.71 -13.69
CA GLN A 895 -8.24 11.44 -13.11
C GLN A 895 -7.10 11.46 -14.15
N LEU A 896 -7.42 11.38 -15.45
CA LEU A 896 -6.44 11.21 -16.50
C LEU A 896 -5.49 12.41 -16.57
N ASN A 897 -4.19 12.12 -16.56
CA ASN A 897 -3.15 13.12 -16.71
C ASN A 897 -3.22 13.73 -18.11
N PRO A 898 -3.50 15.04 -18.25
CA PRO A 898 -3.64 15.68 -19.57
C PRO A 898 -2.32 15.73 -20.35
N ASP A 899 -1.18 15.54 -19.69
CA ASP A 899 0.15 15.58 -20.30
C ASP A 899 0.55 14.25 -20.97
N VAL A 900 -0.30 13.22 -20.89
CA VAL A 900 -0.02 11.87 -21.40
C VAL A 900 -1.18 11.38 -22.27
N THR A 901 -0.86 10.93 -23.48
CA THR A 901 -1.84 10.32 -24.40
C THR A 901 -2.58 9.17 -23.73
N VAL A 902 -3.90 9.12 -23.86
CA VAL A 902 -4.72 7.93 -23.58
C VAL A 902 -4.68 7.05 -24.83
N ARG A 903 -4.29 5.79 -24.71
CA ARG A 903 -4.01 4.95 -25.88
C ARG A 903 -5.26 4.20 -26.33
N GLU A 904 -5.37 4.05 -27.65
CA GLU A 904 -6.42 3.27 -28.30
C GLU A 904 -6.01 1.81 -28.49
N LYS A 905 -6.97 1.02 -28.97
CA LYS A 905 -6.75 -0.37 -29.39
C LYS A 905 -5.64 -0.48 -30.44
N GLY A 906 -4.85 -1.55 -30.35
CA GLY A 906 -3.84 -1.88 -31.37
C GLY A 906 -2.49 -1.21 -31.17
N VAL A 907 -2.31 -0.46 -30.08
CA VAL A 907 -1.09 0.31 -29.81
C VAL A 907 -0.24 -0.36 -28.74
N MET A 908 1.09 -0.34 -28.93
CA MET A 908 2.07 -0.75 -27.93
C MET A 908 2.42 0.38 -26.96
N GLU A 909 2.64 -0.01 -25.72
CA GLU A 909 3.04 0.83 -24.62
C GLU A 909 4.26 0.29 -23.90
N LYS A 910 4.91 1.15 -23.12
CA LYS A 910 6.02 0.80 -22.23
C LYS A 910 6.29 1.95 -21.27
N CYS A 911 7.06 1.67 -20.22
CA CYS A 911 7.66 2.74 -19.42
C CYS A 911 8.46 3.71 -20.33
N THR A 912 8.19 5.01 -20.18
CA THR A 912 8.83 6.11 -20.92
C THR A 912 9.76 6.96 -20.04
N PHE A 913 10.10 6.47 -18.84
CA PHE A 913 10.74 7.28 -17.79
C PHE A 913 9.94 8.55 -17.44
N CYS A 914 8.61 8.48 -17.52
CA CYS A 914 7.71 9.62 -17.31
C CYS A 914 8.14 10.82 -18.19
N VAL A 915 8.26 10.58 -19.51
CA VAL A 915 8.76 11.56 -20.49
C VAL A 915 8.06 12.93 -20.38
N GLN A 916 6.79 12.97 -20.01
CA GLN A 916 6.05 14.20 -19.74
C GLN A 916 6.68 15.06 -18.63
N ARG A 917 7.23 14.45 -17.57
CA ARG A 917 7.95 15.14 -16.50
C ARG A 917 9.32 15.60 -16.96
N VAL A 918 10.02 14.76 -17.73
CA VAL A 918 11.32 15.10 -18.34
C VAL A 918 11.19 16.34 -19.24
N ARG A 919 10.21 16.33 -20.15
CA ARG A 919 9.96 17.44 -21.07
C ARG A 919 9.53 18.70 -20.33
N ALA A 920 8.68 18.59 -19.31
CA ALA A 920 8.28 19.73 -18.48
C ALA A 920 9.47 20.40 -17.79
N ALA A 921 10.39 19.63 -17.21
CA ALA A 921 11.58 20.18 -16.55
C ALA A 921 12.60 20.75 -17.55
N GLN A 922 12.80 20.10 -18.70
CA GLN A 922 13.63 20.66 -19.79
C GLN A 922 13.08 22.00 -20.26
N ASN A 923 11.76 22.12 -20.43
CA ASN A 923 11.12 23.37 -20.80
C ASN A 923 11.31 24.45 -19.73
N ARG A 924 11.14 24.09 -18.44
CA ARG A 924 11.37 25.02 -17.32
C ARG A 924 12.81 25.51 -17.27
N ALA A 925 13.77 24.60 -17.34
CA ALA A 925 15.20 24.93 -17.34
C ALA A 925 15.54 25.87 -18.52
N ARG A 926 14.97 25.61 -19.70
CA ARG A 926 15.11 26.50 -20.87
C ARG A 926 14.52 27.89 -20.65
N LEU A 927 13.35 27.99 -20.00
CA LEU A 927 12.75 29.29 -19.66
C LEU A 927 13.58 30.07 -18.62
N GLU A 928 14.26 29.35 -17.73
CA GLU A 928 15.16 29.90 -16.70
C GLU A 928 16.61 30.10 -17.21
N ASP A 929 16.85 29.93 -18.52
CA ASP A 929 18.17 30.03 -19.17
C ASP A 929 19.27 29.20 -18.48
N ARG A 930 18.92 27.96 -18.10
CA ARG A 930 19.84 27.03 -17.45
C ARG A 930 19.67 25.60 -17.96
N SER A 931 20.66 24.76 -17.67
CA SER A 931 20.53 23.31 -17.83
C SER A 931 19.63 22.70 -16.75
N VAL A 932 19.09 21.52 -17.04
CA VAL A 932 18.43 20.68 -16.04
C VAL A 932 19.47 20.24 -15.00
N ARG A 933 19.08 20.27 -13.72
CA ARG A 933 19.91 19.92 -12.57
C ARG A 933 19.38 18.65 -11.91
N ASP A 934 20.23 17.97 -11.13
CA ASP A 934 19.78 16.85 -10.30
C ASP A 934 18.63 17.29 -9.37
N GLY A 935 17.61 16.45 -9.26
CA GLY A 935 16.38 16.74 -8.51
C GLY A 935 15.31 17.55 -9.26
N ASP A 936 15.59 18.19 -10.40
CA ASP A 936 14.55 18.88 -11.19
C ASP A 936 13.46 17.92 -11.71
N ILE A 937 13.80 16.64 -11.90
CA ILE A 937 12.90 15.61 -12.42
C ILE A 937 12.92 14.40 -11.50
N THR A 938 11.75 14.02 -11.02
CA THR A 938 11.54 12.72 -10.36
C THR A 938 10.36 12.00 -11.02
N PRO A 939 10.60 10.84 -11.69
CA PRO A 939 9.54 10.00 -12.22
C PRO A 939 8.58 9.52 -11.12
N ALA A 940 7.33 9.23 -11.46
CA ALA A 940 6.32 8.86 -10.47
C ALA A 940 6.69 7.62 -9.64
N CYS A 941 7.37 6.64 -10.24
CA CYS A 941 7.84 5.45 -9.52
C CYS A 941 8.89 5.78 -8.45
N ALA A 942 9.81 6.71 -8.75
CA ALA A 942 10.84 7.17 -7.82
C ALA A 942 10.28 8.08 -6.73
N GLN A 943 9.34 8.97 -7.08
CA GLN A 943 8.66 9.85 -6.14
C GLN A 943 7.89 9.05 -5.08
N ALA A 944 7.10 8.06 -5.52
CA ALA A 944 6.23 7.29 -4.63
C ALA A 944 6.99 6.29 -3.73
N CYS A 945 8.16 5.79 -4.16
CA CYS A 945 8.90 4.73 -3.48
C CYS A 945 9.30 5.13 -2.04
N PRO A 946 8.72 4.51 -0.99
CA PRO A 946 9.04 4.86 0.40
C PRO A 946 10.52 4.67 0.73
N SER A 947 11.10 3.57 0.28
CA SER A 947 12.49 3.22 0.54
C SER A 947 13.52 3.99 -0.29
N ALA A 948 13.09 4.93 -1.15
CA ALA A 948 13.98 5.66 -2.06
C ALA A 948 14.92 4.73 -2.87
N ALA A 949 14.44 3.53 -3.21
CA ALA A 949 15.21 2.51 -3.92
C ALA A 949 15.47 2.90 -5.39
N ILE A 950 14.63 3.75 -5.98
CA ILE A 950 14.71 4.17 -7.38
C ILE A 950 15.22 5.61 -7.43
N VAL A 951 16.35 5.82 -8.07
CA VAL A 951 16.94 7.14 -8.34
C VAL A 951 17.00 7.36 -9.84
N PHE A 952 16.63 8.56 -10.30
CA PHE A 952 16.58 8.93 -11.70
C PHE A 952 17.28 10.26 -11.90
N GLY A 953 17.98 10.43 -13.03
CA GLY A 953 18.65 11.69 -13.34
C GLY A 953 19.47 11.59 -14.62
N ASP A 954 20.39 12.54 -14.78
CA ASP A 954 21.32 12.62 -15.92
C ASP A 954 22.63 11.87 -15.62
N LEU A 955 22.93 10.82 -16.38
CA LEU A 955 24.19 10.06 -16.29
C LEU A 955 25.41 10.85 -16.79
N HIS A 956 25.22 11.90 -17.58
CA HIS A 956 26.32 12.75 -18.03
C HIS A 956 26.73 13.78 -16.97
N ASP A 957 25.79 14.20 -16.12
CA ASP A 957 26.11 14.98 -14.93
C ASP A 957 26.79 14.06 -13.90
N ARG A 958 28.12 14.10 -13.86
CA ARG A 958 28.96 13.33 -12.93
C ARG A 958 28.75 13.72 -11.46
N THR A 959 28.08 14.83 -11.18
CA THR A 959 27.73 15.25 -9.83
C THR A 959 26.37 14.70 -9.38
N SER A 960 25.55 14.21 -10.32
CA SER A 960 24.23 13.66 -10.02
C SER A 960 24.31 12.42 -9.13
N LEU A 961 23.25 12.18 -8.35
CA LEU A 961 23.17 10.96 -7.55
C LEU A 961 23.11 9.70 -8.43
N VAL A 962 22.42 9.73 -9.57
CA VAL A 962 22.30 8.56 -10.44
C VAL A 962 23.63 8.17 -11.09
N ALA A 963 24.47 9.13 -11.49
CA ALA A 963 25.77 8.84 -12.07
C ALA A 963 26.69 8.18 -11.03
N ARG A 964 26.69 8.67 -9.79
CA ARG A 964 27.44 8.05 -8.67
C ARG A 964 26.98 6.63 -8.38
N LEU A 965 25.67 6.40 -8.34
CA LEU A 965 25.12 5.05 -8.13
C LEU A 965 25.38 4.12 -9.30
N ALA A 966 25.39 4.62 -10.54
CA ALA A 966 25.71 3.81 -11.71
C ALA A 966 27.16 3.31 -11.72
N GLU A 967 28.06 3.99 -10.99
CA GLU A 967 29.46 3.61 -10.79
C GLU A 967 29.69 2.82 -9.48
N ASP A 968 28.64 2.55 -8.69
CA ASP A 968 28.73 1.72 -7.48
C ASP A 968 29.22 0.31 -7.86
N PRO A 969 30.23 -0.26 -7.15
CA PRO A 969 30.76 -1.60 -7.43
C PRO A 969 29.74 -2.74 -7.39
N ARG A 970 28.58 -2.54 -6.75
CA ARG A 970 27.47 -3.50 -6.75
C ARG A 970 26.63 -3.44 -8.04
N GLY A 971 26.92 -2.48 -8.91
CA GLY A 971 26.18 -2.21 -10.14
C GLY A 971 26.26 -3.35 -11.14
N TYR A 972 25.12 -3.72 -11.72
CA TYR A 972 25.02 -4.65 -12.84
C TYR A 972 23.84 -4.28 -13.75
N HIS A 973 23.83 -4.88 -14.94
CA HIS A 973 22.75 -4.75 -15.91
C HIS A 973 22.13 -6.11 -16.17
N VAL A 974 20.80 -6.20 -16.08
CA VAL A 974 20.08 -7.44 -16.38
C VAL A 974 20.24 -7.77 -17.86
N HIS A 975 20.64 -9.01 -18.15
CA HIS A 975 20.94 -9.48 -19.50
C HIS A 975 22.07 -8.69 -20.21
N ALA A 976 23.17 -8.44 -19.50
CA ALA A 976 24.34 -7.73 -20.03
C ALA A 976 24.96 -8.45 -21.25
N GLU A 977 24.92 -9.78 -21.27
CA GLU A 977 25.37 -10.68 -22.33
C GLU A 977 24.71 -10.39 -23.70
N LEU A 978 23.49 -9.85 -23.70
CA LEU A 978 22.78 -9.47 -24.92
C LEU A 978 23.23 -8.11 -25.49
N ASN A 979 24.10 -7.40 -24.77
CA ASN A 979 24.64 -6.08 -25.13
C ASN A 979 23.54 -5.08 -25.57
N THR A 980 22.40 -5.09 -24.86
CA THR A 980 21.31 -4.13 -25.09
C THR A 980 21.64 -2.74 -24.51
N ARG A 981 22.70 -2.65 -23.70
CA ARG A 981 23.16 -1.43 -23.00
C ARG A 981 22.03 -0.71 -22.25
N PRO A 982 21.43 -1.34 -21.23
CA PRO A 982 20.39 -0.71 -20.41
C PRO A 982 20.81 0.67 -19.87
N ALA A 983 19.87 1.60 -19.79
CA ALA A 983 20.05 2.85 -19.04
C ALA A 983 19.71 2.71 -17.55
N ILE A 984 19.30 1.52 -17.12
CA ILE A 984 19.06 1.19 -15.72
C ILE A 984 20.23 0.37 -15.20
N THR A 985 20.88 0.88 -14.15
CA THR A 985 21.84 0.11 -13.34
C THR A 985 21.13 -0.40 -12.09
N TYR A 986 21.16 -1.71 -11.89
CA TYR A 986 20.68 -2.33 -10.65
C TYR A 986 21.85 -2.46 -9.69
N LEU A 987 21.64 -2.20 -8.40
CA LEU A 987 22.63 -2.49 -7.36
C LEU A 987 22.22 -3.78 -6.68
N ALA A 988 23.15 -4.73 -6.59
CA ALA A 988 22.92 -6.02 -5.95
C ALA A 988 22.38 -5.88 -4.51
N ARG A 989 21.52 -6.82 -4.12
CA ARG A 989 20.94 -6.88 -2.78
C ARG A 989 22.00 -7.38 -1.80
N VAL A 990 22.23 -6.65 -0.72
CA VAL A 990 23.19 -7.06 0.33
C VAL A 990 22.44 -7.77 1.47
N VAL A 991 22.97 -8.89 1.97
CA VAL A 991 22.33 -9.71 3.03
C VAL A 991 23.30 -10.13 4.15
N HIS A 992 22.80 -10.34 5.37
CA HIS A 992 23.56 -10.91 6.49
C HIS A 992 23.65 -12.45 6.40
N GLY A 993 24.59 -12.99 5.62
CA GLY A 993 24.86 -14.43 5.53
C GLY A 993 25.71 -14.80 4.32
N ALA A 994 26.08 -16.09 4.18
CA ALA A 994 26.55 -16.60 2.89
C ALA A 994 25.40 -16.45 1.88
N ALA A 995 25.69 -16.07 0.64
CA ALA A 995 24.69 -16.07 -0.41
C ALA A 995 24.20 -17.51 -0.51
N GLY A 996 22.98 -17.78 -0.04
CA GLY A 996 22.34 -19.05 -0.37
C GLY A 996 22.29 -19.07 -1.88
N GLU A 997 23.01 -20.01 -2.51
CA GLU A 997 22.96 -20.20 -3.95
C GLU A 997 21.49 -20.22 -4.33
N VAL A 998 21.10 -19.30 -5.21
CA VAL A 998 19.80 -19.32 -5.86
C VAL A 998 19.81 -20.61 -6.67
N SER A 999 19.29 -21.69 -6.07
CA SER A 999 19.51 -23.05 -6.56
C SER A 999 19.08 -23.17 -8.03
N PRO A 1000 19.99 -23.54 -8.94
CA PRO A 1000 19.68 -23.68 -10.37
C PRO A 1000 18.97 -25.01 -10.71
N ASP A 1001 18.90 -25.97 -9.79
CA ASP A 1001 18.47 -27.35 -10.10
C ASP A 1001 17.39 -27.88 -9.12
N ALA A 1002 16.15 -28.02 -9.60
CA ALA A 1002 15.17 -29.08 -9.24
C ALA A 1002 13.84 -28.95 -10.02
#